data_AF-A0A7R9LAD9-F1
#
_entry.id   AF-A0A7R9LAD9-F1
#
_cell.length_a   1.000
_cell.length_b   1.000
_cell.length_c   1.000
_cell.angle_alpha   90.00
_cell.angle_beta   90.00
_cell.angle_gamma   90.00
#
_symmetry.space_group_name_H-M   'P 1'
#
loop_
_entity.id
_entity.type
_entity.pdbx_description
1 polymer ?
#
loop_
_entity_poly.entity_id
_entity_poly.type
_entity_poly.pdbx_seq_one_letter_code
_entity_poly.pdbx_strand_id
1 'polypeptide(L)'
;MTAFPNVDIANKWAKQVVSNKIPACKWVKLACERHLNDLKNSKNKEFLYKFDPKLAEKKIAFIELLPHTKGEWAMKRMLISLEPWQKFGIACTFGWVRKKDGYRRFRESYWNVPRKNGKSAIAAGVALNMFANDGEFGSEVYAGATTEKQAWEVFKPARLMAVRSPDFVEAAGIQINAGSLEIPDDGSIFETIIGDPPDGQSPHCAIVDEFHEHPTSAMYDTMQTGMGARRQPLIFTITTSGFNIDGPCYDLQVRVQEMLEGTVPDDELFGFIFTIDEGDDWTDPKVLRKANPNYGVSVYGDYLESQQRRAIQSASKQNAFKTKHLNIWVSAKSAFFNMEQWNKCKDSKLKIEDFRNDPCMICVDLSSKIDIAARINLFYRVIKGKIHYYSVAPRFYLPYDTVYNGEEKQVIERYQKWLNQDLLTVCDGFENDLNEIAEDILNDAIEMKIQEVPYDEWGGFQISKQIDDAGYTSIKIPKITKTFSPAMKEMEAAIAAGRFHHDGNPILSWMVGNVISKTGKNDTEFPDKEKRFKKIDGAVAGLMGISRILTLISNPEEDDLSSHIEKHGSTPLVISGPDELARIFGAEFVTGTGQPVTPLRAMQLAIVFSCVRVLSESMGMLPCRLYKQEGKYKHPAVNHKIYELLSLAPNDYMTAQEFWELLMVCLCLRGNFYAYKVYAFGEVVELLPLDPSSVTPKLKDDWTVEYQKSMVLNYLRMVLLLQVFWKLKNL
;
A
#
# COMPACT_ATOMS: atom_id res chain seq x y z
N MET A 1 -20.81 52.84 -5.47
CA MET A 1 -20.08 51.54 -5.47
C MET A 1 -19.09 51.57 -4.33
N THR A 2 -18.87 50.45 -3.63
CA THR A 2 -17.85 50.40 -2.58
C THR A 2 -16.45 50.53 -3.20
N ALA A 3 -15.48 51.02 -2.44
CA ALA A 3 -14.13 51.27 -2.97
C ALA A 3 -13.36 49.97 -3.29
N PHE A 4 -13.72 48.84 -2.67
CA PHE A 4 -13.05 47.55 -2.79
C PHE A 4 -14.09 46.40 -2.88
N PRO A 5 -14.82 46.31 -4.01
CA PRO A 5 -15.95 45.39 -4.14
C PRO A 5 -15.57 43.90 -3.99
N ASN A 6 -14.38 43.50 -4.42
CA ASN A 6 -13.94 42.12 -4.29
C ASN A 6 -13.57 41.76 -2.86
N VAL A 7 -12.92 42.68 -2.16
CA VAL A 7 -12.64 42.54 -0.72
C VAL A 7 -13.94 42.46 0.10
N ASP A 8 -14.97 43.22 -0.28
CA ASP A 8 -16.28 43.15 0.38
C ASP A 8 -16.94 41.77 0.17
N ILE A 9 -16.84 41.20 -1.04
CA ILE A 9 -17.33 39.85 -1.34
C ILE A 9 -16.57 38.81 -0.50
N ALA A 10 -15.25 38.89 -0.44
CA ALA A 10 -14.40 38.02 0.37
C ALA A 10 -14.80 38.06 1.87
N ASN A 11 -14.92 39.26 2.43
CA ASN A 11 -15.30 39.46 3.83
C ASN A 11 -16.73 38.99 4.13
N LYS A 12 -17.66 39.19 3.18
CA LYS A 12 -19.03 38.69 3.30
C LYS A 12 -19.06 37.16 3.31
N TRP A 13 -18.28 36.53 2.44
CA TRP A 13 -18.16 35.07 2.39
C TRP A 13 -17.60 34.50 3.70
N ALA A 14 -16.52 35.08 4.24
CA ALA A 14 -15.94 34.66 5.51
C ALA A 14 -16.98 34.73 6.66
N LYS A 15 -17.75 35.82 6.74
CA LYS A 15 -18.84 35.95 7.73
C LYS A 15 -19.93 34.89 7.54
N GLN A 16 -20.26 34.54 6.29
CA GLN A 16 -21.27 33.51 5.99
C GLN A 16 -20.78 32.10 6.37
N VAL A 17 -19.49 31.81 6.20
CA VAL A 17 -18.85 30.57 6.66
C VAL A 17 -18.93 30.45 8.19
N VAL A 18 -18.47 31.48 8.91
CA VAL A 18 -18.46 31.47 10.39
C VAL A 18 -19.87 31.40 10.97
N SER A 19 -20.85 32.03 10.32
CA SER A 19 -22.27 31.94 10.71
C SER A 19 -23.00 30.69 10.21
N ASN A 20 -22.29 29.70 9.66
CA ASN A 20 -22.83 28.44 9.11
C ASN A 20 -23.87 28.62 7.98
N LYS A 21 -23.93 29.79 7.33
CA LYS A 21 -24.77 30.01 6.14
C LYS A 21 -24.23 29.31 4.90
N ILE A 22 -22.92 29.12 4.84
CA ILE A 22 -22.24 28.32 3.82
C ILE A 22 -21.66 27.08 4.53
N PRO A 23 -22.00 25.86 4.07
CA PRO A 23 -21.40 24.64 4.60
C PRO A 23 -19.89 24.65 4.40
N ALA A 24 -19.14 24.47 5.49
CA ALA A 24 -17.68 24.45 5.48
C ALA A 24 -17.16 23.57 6.63
N CYS A 25 -16.01 22.94 6.44
CA CYS A 25 -15.34 22.19 7.49
C CYS A 25 -14.72 23.11 8.56
N LYS A 26 -14.33 22.51 9.68
CA LYS A 26 -13.66 23.15 10.81
C LYS A 26 -12.50 24.03 10.36
N TRP A 27 -11.64 23.54 9.48
CA TRP A 27 -10.43 24.25 9.06
C TRP A 27 -10.72 25.53 8.28
N VAL A 28 -11.70 25.50 7.37
CA VAL A 28 -12.16 26.70 6.64
C VAL A 28 -12.78 27.72 7.60
N LYS A 29 -13.56 27.25 8.58
CA LYS A 29 -14.15 28.12 9.60
C LYS A 29 -13.09 28.81 10.43
N LEU A 30 -12.11 28.06 10.96
CA LEU A 30 -11.02 28.62 11.76
C LEU A 30 -10.19 29.63 10.95
N ALA A 31 -9.92 29.38 9.66
CA ALA A 31 -9.22 30.34 8.80
C ALA A 31 -10.02 31.64 8.62
N CYS A 32 -11.34 31.54 8.45
CA CYS A 32 -12.23 32.71 8.38
C CYS A 32 -12.32 33.45 9.72
N GLU A 33 -12.41 32.73 10.84
CA GLU A 33 -12.43 33.30 12.18
C GLU A 33 -11.13 34.04 12.50
N ARG A 34 -9.98 33.43 12.21
CA ARG A 34 -8.66 34.07 12.35
C ARG A 34 -8.61 35.39 11.60
N HIS A 35 -9.00 35.40 10.32
CA HIS A 35 -9.06 36.63 9.53
C HIS A 35 -9.98 37.70 10.15
N LEU A 36 -11.20 37.33 10.56
CA LEU A 36 -12.16 38.26 11.14
C LEU A 36 -11.73 38.77 12.52
N ASN A 37 -11.03 37.95 13.30
CA ASN A 37 -10.44 38.32 14.58
C ASN A 37 -9.26 39.27 14.37
N ASP A 38 -8.38 38.97 13.42
CA ASP A 38 -7.27 39.84 13.05
C ASP A 38 -7.76 41.20 12.55
N LEU A 39 -8.86 41.26 11.79
CA LEU A 39 -9.49 42.53 11.40
C LEU A 39 -9.89 43.37 12.63
N LYS A 40 -10.42 42.74 13.68
CA LYS A 40 -10.72 43.43 14.94
C LYS A 40 -9.43 43.86 15.66
N ASN A 41 -8.46 42.95 15.76
CA ASN A 41 -7.19 43.17 16.44
C ASN A 41 -6.33 44.23 15.77
N SER A 42 -6.45 44.40 14.45
CA SER A 42 -5.71 45.41 13.68
C SER A 42 -5.94 46.85 14.14
N LYS A 43 -7.08 47.10 14.80
CA LYS A 43 -7.41 48.39 15.44
C LYS A 43 -6.61 48.65 16.71
N ASN A 44 -6.08 47.62 17.36
CA ASN A 44 -5.19 47.75 18.50
C ASN A 44 -3.79 48.19 18.02
N LYS A 45 -3.16 49.13 18.74
CA LYS A 45 -1.82 49.63 18.43
C LYS A 45 -0.75 48.54 18.56
N GLU A 46 -0.89 47.64 19.54
CA GLU A 46 0.09 46.57 19.83
C GLU A 46 0.07 45.44 18.79
N PHE A 47 -1.04 45.26 18.06
CA PHE A 47 -1.11 44.24 17.02
C PHE A 47 -0.24 44.64 15.82
N LEU A 48 0.73 43.80 15.45
CA LEU A 48 1.80 44.16 14.50
C LEU A 48 1.34 44.31 13.04
N TYR A 49 0.14 43.83 12.72
CA TYR A 49 -0.35 43.72 11.35
C TYR A 49 -1.58 44.60 11.11
N LYS A 50 -1.77 45.03 9.86
CA LYS A 50 -2.97 45.72 9.40
C LYS A 50 -3.44 45.12 8.09
N PHE A 51 -4.75 45.18 7.85
CA PHE A 51 -5.32 44.77 6.57
C PHE A 51 -5.39 45.97 5.64
N ASP A 52 -4.72 45.89 4.49
CA ASP A 52 -4.79 46.85 3.41
C ASP A 52 -5.71 46.33 2.30
N PRO A 53 -6.97 46.81 2.24
CA PRO A 53 -7.92 46.35 1.23
C PRO A 53 -7.52 46.76 -0.18
N LYS A 54 -6.73 47.84 -0.37
CA LYS A 54 -6.29 48.29 -1.68
C LYS A 54 -5.31 47.29 -2.31
N LEU A 55 -4.39 46.75 -1.51
CA LEU A 55 -3.46 45.73 -1.97
C LEU A 55 -4.20 44.44 -2.34
N ALA A 56 -5.09 43.96 -1.48
CA ALA A 56 -5.93 42.79 -1.77
C ALA A 56 -6.75 42.98 -3.06
N GLU A 57 -7.45 44.11 -3.20
CA GLU A 57 -8.27 44.42 -4.38
C GLU A 57 -7.44 44.44 -5.67
N LYS A 58 -6.26 45.08 -5.65
CA LYS A 58 -5.36 45.13 -6.81
C LYS A 58 -4.99 43.72 -7.31
N LYS A 59 -4.72 42.80 -6.38
CA LYS A 59 -4.30 41.43 -6.71
C LYS A 59 -5.46 40.59 -7.25
N ILE A 60 -6.65 40.71 -6.64
CA ILE A 60 -7.86 40.03 -7.12
C ILE A 60 -8.26 40.55 -8.50
N ALA A 61 -8.33 41.87 -8.67
CA ALA A 61 -8.69 42.49 -9.93
C ALA A 61 -7.72 42.12 -11.05
N PHE A 62 -6.40 42.08 -10.77
CA PHE A 62 -5.43 41.62 -11.76
C PHE A 62 -5.71 40.19 -12.24
N ILE A 63 -5.98 39.26 -11.31
CA ILE A 63 -6.28 37.87 -11.69
C ILE A 63 -7.57 37.78 -12.51
N GLU A 64 -8.60 38.57 -12.16
CA GLU A 64 -9.86 38.62 -12.92
C GLU A 64 -9.74 39.30 -14.30
N LEU A 65 -8.65 40.02 -14.56
CA LEU A 65 -8.33 40.56 -15.90
C LEU A 65 -7.61 39.54 -16.80
N LEU A 66 -7.17 38.40 -16.25
CA LEU A 66 -6.50 37.37 -17.03
C LEU A 66 -7.52 36.48 -17.77
N PRO A 67 -7.21 36.02 -18.99
CA PRO A 67 -8.11 35.19 -19.77
C PRO A 67 -8.10 33.73 -19.32
N HIS A 68 -9.25 33.04 -19.46
CA HIS A 68 -9.27 31.58 -19.35
C HIS A 68 -8.41 30.93 -20.44
N THR A 69 -7.70 29.84 -20.10
CA THR A 69 -6.75 29.17 -21.00
C THR A 69 -7.22 27.82 -21.53
N LYS A 70 -8.20 27.19 -20.88
CA LYS A 70 -8.75 25.87 -21.22
C LYS A 70 -10.29 25.88 -21.21
N GLY A 71 -10.90 24.95 -21.96
CA GLY A 71 -12.34 24.68 -21.92
C GLY A 71 -13.22 25.71 -22.66
N GLU A 72 -14.52 25.60 -22.44
CA GLU A 72 -15.55 26.44 -23.08
C GLU A 72 -15.32 27.94 -22.85
N TRP A 73 -14.89 28.33 -21.65
CA TRP A 73 -14.62 29.72 -21.31
C TRP A 73 -13.46 30.31 -22.11
N ALA A 74 -12.41 29.51 -22.37
CA ALA A 74 -11.31 29.94 -23.24
C ALA A 74 -11.76 30.07 -24.70
N MET A 75 -12.63 29.18 -25.18
CA MET A 75 -13.23 29.31 -26.51
C MET A 75 -14.06 30.58 -26.65
N LYS A 76 -14.81 30.93 -25.60
CA LYS A 76 -15.61 32.17 -25.51
C LYS A 76 -14.78 33.42 -25.20
N ARG A 77 -13.45 33.29 -25.06
CA ARG A 77 -12.52 34.38 -24.70
C ARG A 77 -12.92 35.12 -23.42
N MET A 78 -13.50 34.38 -22.46
CA MET A 78 -13.90 34.95 -21.18
C MET A 78 -12.68 35.18 -20.29
N LEU A 79 -12.75 36.23 -19.48
CA LEU A 79 -11.81 36.47 -18.39
C LEU A 79 -12.15 35.60 -17.18
N ILE A 80 -11.17 35.41 -16.30
CA ILE A 80 -11.36 34.69 -15.05
C ILE A 80 -12.36 35.44 -14.17
N SER A 81 -13.39 34.74 -13.70
CA SER A 81 -14.25 35.21 -12.62
C SER A 81 -13.89 34.43 -11.36
N LEU A 82 -13.43 35.12 -10.32
CA LEU A 82 -13.06 34.46 -9.06
C LEU A 82 -14.29 34.25 -8.17
N GLU A 83 -14.44 33.04 -7.65
CA GLU A 83 -15.47 32.71 -6.67
C GLU A 83 -15.18 33.36 -5.31
N PRO A 84 -16.19 33.63 -4.47
CA PRO A 84 -16.00 34.36 -3.21
C PRO A 84 -14.94 33.78 -2.27
N TRP A 85 -14.79 32.46 -2.23
CA TRP A 85 -13.75 31.79 -1.43
C TRP A 85 -12.34 32.01 -2.01
N GLN A 86 -12.21 32.08 -3.34
CA GLN A 86 -10.94 32.36 -4.02
C GLN A 86 -10.54 33.81 -3.75
N LYS A 87 -11.50 34.74 -3.83
CA LYS A 87 -11.31 36.14 -3.43
C LYS A 87 -10.86 36.25 -1.98
N PHE A 88 -11.46 35.47 -1.08
CA PHE A 88 -11.04 35.43 0.33
C PHE A 88 -9.61 34.93 0.51
N GLY A 89 -9.23 33.83 -0.13
CA GLY A 89 -7.86 33.32 -0.06
C GLY A 89 -6.84 34.36 -0.53
N ILE A 90 -7.05 34.96 -1.71
CA ILE A 90 -6.15 36.00 -2.25
C ILE A 90 -6.15 37.26 -1.38
N ALA A 91 -7.31 37.69 -0.88
CA ALA A 91 -7.40 38.83 0.03
C ALA A 91 -6.59 38.59 1.30
N CYS A 92 -6.65 37.39 1.88
CA CYS A 92 -5.84 37.04 3.04
C CYS A 92 -4.35 37.05 2.71
N THR A 93 -3.92 36.32 1.68
CA THR A 93 -2.50 36.19 1.29
C THR A 93 -1.86 37.56 1.03
N PHE A 94 -2.56 38.48 0.36
CA PHE A 94 -1.97 39.75 -0.10
C PHE A 94 -2.43 41.02 0.64
N GLY A 95 -3.54 40.96 1.38
CA GLY A 95 -4.08 42.13 2.08
C GLY A 95 -3.47 42.37 3.45
N TRP A 96 -2.92 41.35 4.11
CA TRP A 96 -2.29 41.51 5.40
C TRP A 96 -0.84 41.98 5.27
N VAL A 97 -0.54 43.12 5.88
CA VAL A 97 0.80 43.72 5.88
C VAL A 97 1.28 44.05 7.29
N ARG A 98 2.59 44.06 7.50
CA ARG A 98 3.21 44.54 8.74
C ARG A 98 3.05 46.05 8.83
N LYS A 99 2.68 46.56 10.01
CA LYS A 99 2.53 48.01 10.24
C LYS A 99 3.84 48.78 10.09
N LYS A 100 4.97 48.15 10.44
CA LYS A 100 6.30 48.77 10.50
C LYS A 100 6.84 49.23 9.14
N ASP A 101 6.62 48.42 8.10
CA ASP A 101 7.26 48.58 6.79
C ASP A 101 6.25 48.48 5.62
N GLY A 102 5.01 48.05 5.87
CA GLY A 102 3.98 47.90 4.84
C GLY A 102 4.15 46.66 3.96
N TYR A 103 5.10 45.77 4.27
CA TYR A 103 5.33 44.55 3.51
C TYR A 103 4.37 43.42 3.93
N ARG A 104 4.16 42.46 3.02
CA ARG A 104 3.29 41.29 3.24
C ARG A 104 3.60 40.58 4.57
N ARG A 105 2.54 40.25 5.32
CA ARG A 105 2.60 39.43 6.53
C ARG A 105 2.93 37.99 6.17
N PHE A 106 2.09 37.38 5.32
CA PHE A 106 2.18 35.96 5.04
C PHE A 106 3.28 35.69 4.01
N ARG A 107 4.31 34.95 4.41
CA ARG A 107 5.40 34.48 3.54
C ARG A 107 5.16 33.06 3.05
N GLU A 108 4.26 32.33 3.70
CA GLU A 108 3.79 31.03 3.27
C GLU A 108 2.27 31.07 3.10
N SER A 109 1.77 30.50 2.00
CA SER A 109 0.34 30.38 1.71
C SER A 109 0.03 28.97 1.22
N TYR A 110 -0.62 28.16 2.06
CA TYR A 110 -0.92 26.75 1.80
C TYR A 110 -2.40 26.55 1.50
N TRP A 111 -2.71 26.07 0.29
CA TRP A 111 -4.07 25.83 -0.19
C TRP A 111 -4.26 24.35 -0.53
N ASN A 112 -4.94 23.63 0.37
CA ASN A 112 -5.32 22.24 0.18
C ASN A 112 -6.80 22.17 -0.22
N VAL A 113 -7.05 21.96 -1.51
CA VAL A 113 -8.40 22.00 -2.09
C VAL A 113 -8.59 20.83 -3.05
N PRO A 114 -9.73 20.12 -3.07
CA PRO A 114 -9.94 18.98 -3.97
C PRO A 114 -9.80 19.30 -5.47
N ARG A 115 -9.68 18.27 -6.31
CA ARG A 115 -9.45 18.42 -7.75
C ARG A 115 -10.58 19.19 -8.44
N LYS A 116 -10.23 19.91 -9.51
CA LYS A 116 -11.14 20.69 -10.38
C LYS A 116 -11.75 21.96 -9.77
N ASN A 117 -11.32 22.39 -8.57
CA ASN A 117 -11.70 23.67 -7.95
C ASN A 117 -10.86 24.88 -8.42
N GLY A 118 -10.09 24.77 -9.53
CA GLY A 118 -9.42 25.91 -10.17
C GLY A 118 -8.06 26.33 -9.58
N LYS A 119 -7.47 25.57 -8.64
CA LYS A 119 -6.17 25.90 -7.98
C LYS A 119 -5.06 26.34 -8.94
N SER A 120 -4.75 25.55 -9.98
CA SER A 120 -3.62 25.82 -10.87
C SER A 120 -3.80 27.10 -11.70
N ALA A 121 -5.05 27.46 -12.05
CA ALA A 121 -5.32 28.72 -12.74
C ALA A 121 -5.11 29.93 -11.81
N ILE A 122 -5.47 29.80 -10.53
CA ILE A 122 -5.20 30.81 -9.50
C ILE A 122 -3.69 30.95 -9.27
N ALA A 123 -2.98 29.82 -9.11
CA ALA A 123 -1.53 29.84 -8.91
C ALA A 123 -0.79 30.47 -10.09
N ALA A 124 -1.24 30.23 -11.34
CA ALA A 124 -0.72 30.91 -12.52
C ALA A 124 -0.95 32.44 -12.47
N GLY A 125 -2.14 32.89 -12.05
CA GLY A 125 -2.44 34.31 -11.87
C GLY A 125 -1.62 34.95 -10.74
N VAL A 126 -1.43 34.23 -9.63
CA VAL A 126 -0.55 34.63 -8.52
C VAL A 126 0.89 34.76 -9.00
N ALA A 127 1.41 33.79 -9.74
CA ALA A 127 2.77 33.81 -10.26
C ALA A 127 3.01 34.98 -11.22
N LEU A 128 2.10 35.21 -12.18
CA LEU A 128 2.18 36.39 -13.07
C LEU A 128 2.12 37.71 -12.31
N ASN A 129 1.32 37.75 -11.23
CA ASN A 129 1.23 38.94 -10.41
C ASN A 129 2.50 39.18 -9.59
N MET A 130 3.08 38.13 -9.01
CA MET A 130 4.36 38.20 -8.29
C MET A 130 5.51 38.61 -9.21
N PHE A 131 5.50 38.08 -10.43
CA PHE A 131 6.48 38.35 -11.49
C PHE A 131 6.46 39.80 -11.97
N ALA A 132 5.28 40.38 -12.22
CA ALA A 132 5.19 41.67 -12.91
C ALA A 132 4.58 42.82 -12.07
N ASN A 133 3.98 42.53 -10.91
CA ASN A 133 3.07 43.46 -10.22
C ASN A 133 3.23 43.53 -8.70
N ASP A 134 4.34 43.03 -8.15
CA ASP A 134 4.62 43.04 -6.71
C ASP A 134 5.65 44.10 -6.26
N GLY A 135 6.25 44.81 -7.21
CA GLY A 135 7.17 45.93 -6.93
C GLY A 135 8.56 45.51 -6.48
N GLU A 136 8.99 44.29 -6.85
CA GLU A 136 10.32 43.75 -6.60
C GLU A 136 11.12 43.76 -7.91
N PHE A 137 12.36 44.24 -7.86
CA PHE A 137 13.28 44.25 -9.01
C PHE A 137 14.01 42.91 -9.09
N GLY A 138 14.23 42.38 -10.29
CA GLY A 138 14.83 41.06 -10.48
C GLY A 138 14.01 39.97 -9.81
N SER A 139 12.68 40.00 -9.96
CA SER A 139 11.77 39.05 -9.32
C SER A 139 11.90 37.67 -9.97
N GLU A 140 12.55 36.75 -9.27
CA GLU A 140 12.61 35.34 -9.64
C GLU A 140 11.34 34.61 -9.17
N VAL A 141 10.56 34.08 -10.12
CA VAL A 141 9.36 33.31 -9.86
C VAL A 141 9.51 31.91 -10.43
N TYR A 142 9.19 30.89 -9.63
CA TYR A 142 9.32 29.49 -10.05
C TYR A 142 8.01 28.72 -9.93
N ALA A 143 7.64 27.98 -10.97
CA ALA A 143 6.62 26.94 -10.90
C ALA A 143 7.30 25.59 -10.60
N GLY A 144 7.25 25.17 -9.34
CA GLY A 144 7.90 23.97 -8.83
C GLY A 144 6.98 22.75 -8.73
N ALA A 145 7.46 21.59 -9.19
CA ALA A 145 6.82 20.29 -9.00
C ALA A 145 7.85 19.15 -9.03
N THR A 146 7.42 17.91 -8.73
CA THR A 146 8.31 16.74 -8.80
C THR A 146 8.70 16.34 -10.21
N THR A 147 7.85 16.64 -11.21
CA THR A 147 8.12 16.35 -12.61
C THR A 147 7.92 17.58 -13.49
N GLU A 148 8.65 17.65 -14.61
CA GLU A 148 8.49 18.71 -15.61
C GLU A 148 7.02 18.87 -16.01
N LYS A 149 6.37 17.77 -16.39
CA LYS A 149 4.97 17.77 -16.84
C LYS A 149 4.03 18.44 -15.83
N GLN A 150 4.29 18.30 -14.53
CA GLN A 150 3.49 18.92 -13.49
C GLN A 150 3.81 20.41 -13.32
N ALA A 151 5.10 20.79 -13.32
CA ALA A 151 5.48 22.20 -13.27
C ALA A 151 4.83 23.00 -14.41
N TRP A 152 4.72 22.39 -15.59
CA TRP A 152 4.01 22.95 -16.74
C TRP A 152 2.49 23.10 -16.56
N GLU A 153 1.83 22.41 -15.62
CA GLU A 153 0.40 22.61 -15.36
C GLU A 153 0.09 23.98 -14.74
N VAL A 154 1.08 24.66 -14.14
CA VAL A 154 0.98 26.06 -13.70
C VAL A 154 1.60 27.00 -14.74
N PHE A 155 2.81 26.70 -15.23
CA PHE A 155 3.52 27.60 -16.14
C PHE A 155 2.81 27.75 -17.51
N LYS A 156 2.27 26.67 -18.07
CA LYS A 156 1.57 26.71 -19.37
C LYS A 156 0.36 27.64 -19.34
N PRO A 157 -0.57 27.55 -18.36
CA PRO A 157 -1.61 28.56 -18.21
C PRO A 157 -1.07 29.98 -18.09
N ALA A 158 -0.06 30.24 -17.27
CA ALA A 158 0.49 31.59 -17.11
C ALA A 158 1.02 32.16 -18.43
N ARG A 159 1.82 31.39 -19.16
CA ARG A 159 2.31 31.77 -20.49
C ARG A 159 1.17 32.05 -21.47
N LEU A 160 0.14 31.20 -21.50
CA LEU A 160 -1.03 31.41 -22.36
C LEU A 160 -1.85 32.66 -21.98
N MET A 161 -1.92 32.98 -20.68
CA MET A 161 -2.56 34.21 -20.20
C MET A 161 -1.78 35.44 -20.70
N ALA A 162 -0.45 35.42 -20.60
CA ALA A 162 0.41 36.50 -21.11
C ALA A 162 0.26 36.67 -22.63
N VAL A 163 0.37 35.58 -23.41
CA VAL A 163 0.18 35.60 -24.88
C VAL A 163 -1.17 36.21 -25.29
N ARG A 164 -2.22 35.99 -24.49
CA ARG A 164 -3.58 36.46 -24.76
C ARG A 164 -3.89 37.83 -24.14
N SER A 165 -2.90 38.47 -23.50
CA SER A 165 -3.04 39.78 -22.87
C SER A 165 -1.94 40.73 -23.36
N PRO A 166 -1.97 41.17 -24.64
CA PRO A 166 -0.93 42.02 -25.21
C PRO A 166 -0.68 43.31 -24.40
N ASP A 167 -1.73 43.95 -23.89
CA ASP A 167 -1.61 45.17 -23.07
C ASP A 167 -0.83 44.93 -21.77
N PHE A 168 -0.97 43.76 -21.16
CA PHE A 168 -0.19 43.37 -19.98
C PHE A 168 1.28 43.15 -20.33
N VAL A 169 1.54 42.48 -21.45
CA VAL A 169 2.89 42.22 -21.95
C VAL A 169 3.60 43.53 -22.28
N GLU A 170 2.93 44.44 -22.99
CA GLU A 170 3.46 45.75 -23.35
C GLU A 170 3.70 46.62 -22.11
N ALA A 171 2.71 46.73 -21.20
CA ALA A 171 2.82 47.58 -20.02
C ALA A 171 3.91 47.14 -19.04
N ALA A 172 4.18 45.83 -18.94
CA ALA A 172 5.20 45.28 -18.06
C ALA A 172 6.54 44.98 -18.77
N GLY A 173 6.64 45.19 -20.09
CA GLY A 173 7.87 44.93 -20.84
C GLY A 173 8.25 43.44 -20.92
N ILE A 174 7.25 42.55 -20.98
CA ILE A 174 7.46 41.10 -20.88
C ILE A 174 7.92 40.53 -22.23
N GLN A 175 9.02 39.77 -22.21
CA GLN A 175 9.43 38.86 -23.27
C GLN A 175 8.89 37.45 -22.98
N ILE A 176 8.20 36.87 -23.98
CA ILE A 176 7.58 35.55 -23.86
C ILE A 176 8.44 34.52 -24.60
N ASN A 177 9.15 33.69 -23.85
CA ASN A 177 9.94 32.59 -24.39
C ASN A 177 9.17 31.26 -24.34
N ALA A 178 9.80 30.19 -24.81
CA ALA A 178 9.20 28.86 -24.75
C ALA A 178 9.09 28.36 -23.30
N GLY A 179 10.19 28.43 -22.54
CA GLY A 179 10.30 27.93 -21.16
C GLY A 179 10.33 29.01 -20.07
N SER A 180 10.33 30.29 -20.43
CA SER A 180 10.40 31.42 -19.49
C SER A 180 9.53 32.60 -19.92
N LEU A 181 9.19 33.45 -18.95
CA LEU A 181 8.74 34.84 -19.16
C LEU A 181 9.79 35.75 -18.50
N GLU A 182 10.21 36.80 -19.19
CA GLU A 182 11.32 37.66 -18.73
C GLU A 182 10.94 39.14 -18.83
N ILE A 183 11.38 39.96 -17.89
CA ILE A 183 11.32 41.44 -17.97
C ILE A 183 12.78 41.93 -18.01
N PRO A 184 13.35 42.19 -19.20
CA PRO A 184 14.77 42.52 -19.32
C PRO A 184 15.18 43.80 -18.58
N ASP A 185 14.28 44.76 -18.48
CA ASP A 185 14.54 46.07 -17.84
C ASP A 185 14.89 45.94 -16.36
N ASP A 186 14.33 44.94 -15.67
CA ASP A 186 14.58 44.70 -14.26
C ASP A 186 15.20 43.34 -13.93
N GLY A 187 15.38 42.48 -14.93
CA GLY A 187 15.96 41.14 -14.78
C GLY A 187 15.01 40.13 -14.15
N SER A 188 13.71 40.42 -14.05
CA SER A 188 12.73 39.45 -13.51
C SER A 188 12.57 38.27 -14.46
N ILE A 189 12.38 37.07 -13.88
CA ILE A 189 12.20 35.82 -14.63
C ILE A 189 11.10 34.98 -13.99
N PHE A 190 10.27 34.36 -14.82
CA PHE A 190 9.33 33.31 -14.42
C PHE A 190 9.55 32.06 -15.26
N GLU A 191 9.93 30.95 -14.63
CA GLU A 191 10.17 29.66 -15.28
C GLU A 191 9.76 28.46 -14.40
N THR A 192 9.95 27.25 -14.90
CA THR A 192 9.67 26.01 -14.16
C THR A 192 10.89 25.54 -13.37
N ILE A 193 10.67 24.92 -12.21
CA ILE A 193 11.69 24.18 -11.48
C ILE A 193 11.21 22.75 -11.17
N ILE A 194 12.12 21.78 -11.16
CA ILE A 194 11.78 20.35 -11.12
C ILE A 194 12.61 19.64 -10.07
N GLY A 195 11.97 18.82 -9.25
CA GLY A 195 12.67 17.95 -8.29
C GLY A 195 13.40 18.75 -7.22
N ASP A 196 14.65 18.37 -6.94
CA ASP A 196 15.48 18.99 -5.90
C ASP A 196 16.51 19.94 -6.56
N PRO A 197 16.20 21.24 -6.69
CA PRO A 197 17.11 22.19 -7.33
C PRO A 197 18.35 22.46 -6.47
N PRO A 198 19.49 22.83 -7.09
CA PRO A 198 20.69 23.21 -6.35
C PRO A 198 20.52 24.59 -5.71
N ASP A 199 21.17 24.79 -4.56
CA ASP A 199 21.22 26.09 -3.89
C ASP A 199 21.84 27.17 -4.80
N GLY A 200 21.23 28.35 -4.83
CA GLY A 200 21.76 29.50 -5.58
C GLY A 200 20.71 30.43 -6.18
N GLN A 201 19.45 29.99 -6.27
CA GLN A 201 18.35 30.86 -6.68
C GLN A 201 17.98 31.83 -5.54
N SER A 202 17.46 33.01 -5.90
CA SER A 202 16.97 34.05 -5.00
C SER A 202 15.48 34.30 -5.25
N PRO A 203 14.60 33.29 -5.04
CA PRO A 203 13.18 33.36 -5.36
C PRO A 203 12.48 34.52 -4.63
N HIS A 204 11.73 35.31 -5.40
CA HIS A 204 10.70 36.21 -4.85
C HIS A 204 9.37 35.47 -4.67
N CYS A 205 9.07 34.51 -5.54
CA CYS A 205 7.90 33.65 -5.39
C CYS A 205 8.19 32.22 -5.84
N ALA A 206 7.84 31.24 -5.02
CA ALA A 206 7.85 29.83 -5.40
C ALA A 206 6.43 29.27 -5.36
N ILE A 207 5.90 28.85 -6.50
CA ILE A 207 4.69 28.05 -6.56
C ILE A 207 5.07 26.60 -6.35
N VAL A 208 4.53 25.95 -5.33
CA VAL A 208 4.70 24.52 -5.09
C VAL A 208 3.42 23.81 -5.48
N ASP A 209 3.39 23.18 -6.66
CA ASP A 209 2.21 22.48 -7.16
C ASP A 209 2.21 20.99 -6.78
N GLU A 210 0.99 20.49 -6.54
CA GLU A 210 0.67 19.13 -6.09
C GLU A 210 1.63 18.63 -5.00
N PHE A 211 1.84 19.42 -3.94
CA PHE A 211 2.84 19.14 -2.90
C PHE A 211 2.70 17.74 -2.26
N HIS A 212 1.49 17.16 -2.25
CA HIS A 212 1.27 15.79 -1.77
C HIS A 212 1.98 14.70 -2.58
N GLU A 213 2.43 14.99 -3.80
CA GLU A 213 3.22 14.09 -4.64
C GLU A 213 4.73 14.22 -4.39
N HIS A 214 5.17 15.20 -3.59
CA HIS A 214 6.58 15.41 -3.27
C HIS A 214 7.07 14.35 -2.29
N PRO A 215 8.14 13.61 -2.61
CA PRO A 215 8.65 12.55 -1.75
C PRO A 215 9.37 13.10 -0.51
N THR A 216 9.99 14.28 -0.62
CA THR A 216 10.81 14.94 0.41
C THR A 216 10.53 16.45 0.41
N SER A 217 10.92 17.15 1.48
CA SER A 217 10.78 18.61 1.60
C SER A 217 11.83 19.40 0.82
N ALA A 218 12.81 18.74 0.18
CA ALA A 218 14.01 19.40 -0.35
C ALA A 218 13.69 20.58 -1.30
N MET A 219 12.81 20.40 -2.30
CA MET A 219 12.39 21.52 -3.17
C MET A 219 11.78 22.69 -2.39
N TYR A 220 10.93 22.39 -1.41
CA TYR A 220 10.28 23.39 -0.58
C TYR A 220 11.31 24.14 0.26
N ASP A 221 12.22 23.41 0.91
CA ASP A 221 13.23 23.95 1.81
C ASP A 221 14.26 24.80 1.05
N THR A 222 14.76 24.32 -0.10
CA THR A 222 15.67 25.09 -0.96
C THR A 222 15.03 26.41 -1.44
N MET A 223 13.74 26.37 -1.81
CA MET A 223 13.02 27.59 -2.14
C MET A 223 12.90 28.52 -0.94
N GLN A 224 12.58 27.99 0.24
CA GLN A 224 12.42 28.78 1.45
C GLN A 224 13.72 29.45 1.89
N THR A 225 14.84 28.73 1.84
CA THR A 225 16.15 29.28 2.24
C THR A 225 16.65 30.32 1.24
N GLY A 226 16.43 30.12 -0.07
CA GLY A 226 16.77 31.09 -1.12
C GLY A 226 16.01 32.41 -1.02
N MET A 227 14.84 32.44 -0.37
CA MET A 227 14.02 33.65 -0.19
C MET A 227 14.62 34.69 0.78
N GLY A 228 15.68 34.35 1.52
CA GLY A 228 16.21 35.17 2.62
C GLY A 228 16.65 36.60 2.23
N ALA A 229 17.02 36.82 0.96
CA ALA A 229 17.43 38.14 0.45
C ALA A 229 16.26 39.05 0.07
N ARG A 230 15.03 38.53 -0.02
CA ARG A 230 13.85 39.26 -0.50
C ARG A 230 13.05 39.88 0.64
N ARG A 231 12.45 41.05 0.40
CA ARG A 231 11.73 41.83 1.44
C ARG A 231 10.37 41.25 1.82
N GLN A 232 9.69 40.68 0.83
CA GLN A 232 8.34 40.10 0.96
C GLN A 232 8.13 38.88 0.05
N PRO A 233 9.00 37.86 0.15
CA PRO A 233 8.86 36.67 -0.68
C PRO A 233 7.60 35.87 -0.34
N LEU A 234 7.21 34.95 -1.22
CA LEU A 234 6.06 34.06 -1.02
C LEU A 234 6.32 32.65 -1.51
N ILE A 235 6.15 31.66 -0.63
CA ILE A 235 5.85 30.29 -1.05
C ILE A 235 4.34 30.15 -1.14
N PHE A 236 3.84 29.88 -2.35
CA PHE A 236 2.43 29.62 -2.60
C PHE A 236 2.23 28.14 -2.95
N THR A 237 1.85 27.36 -1.95
CA THR A 237 1.67 25.92 -2.06
C THR A 237 0.22 25.60 -2.40
N ILE A 238 0.00 24.90 -3.51
CA ILE A 238 -1.31 24.35 -3.87
C ILE A 238 -1.23 22.83 -3.92
N THR A 239 -2.21 22.15 -3.34
CA THR A 239 -2.21 20.69 -3.30
C THR A 239 -3.61 20.10 -3.15
N THR A 240 -3.70 18.78 -3.31
CA THR A 240 -4.79 17.93 -2.85
C THR A 240 -4.27 17.00 -1.75
N SER A 241 -5.15 16.31 -1.03
CA SER A 241 -4.74 15.27 -0.08
C SER A 241 -4.30 14.02 -0.81
N GLY A 242 -3.25 13.39 -0.31
CA GLY A 242 -2.67 12.18 -0.86
C GLY A 242 -2.80 10.97 0.06
N PHE A 243 -1.89 10.02 -0.13
CA PHE A 243 -1.72 8.82 0.70
C PHE A 243 -0.42 8.85 1.51
N ASN A 244 0.48 9.80 1.23
CA ASN A 244 1.72 9.98 1.97
C ASN A 244 1.50 10.85 3.22
N ILE A 245 0.90 10.28 4.26
CA ILE A 245 0.66 10.96 5.56
C ILE A 245 1.93 11.22 6.38
N ASP A 246 3.09 10.79 5.87
CA ASP A 246 4.41 11.00 6.47
C ASP A 246 5.25 11.93 5.59
N GLY A 247 4.63 12.45 4.54
CA GLY A 247 5.28 13.33 3.59
C GLY A 247 5.26 14.76 4.08
N PRO A 248 6.15 15.60 3.53
CA PRO A 248 6.29 16.99 3.94
C PRO A 248 5.01 17.81 3.74
N CYS A 249 4.16 17.40 2.80
CA CYS A 249 2.86 18.04 2.58
C CYS A 249 1.86 17.77 3.71
N TYR A 250 1.88 16.57 4.31
CA TYR A 250 1.05 16.29 5.47
C TYR A 250 1.58 17.02 6.70
N ASP A 251 2.91 17.06 6.89
CA ASP A 251 3.53 17.82 7.99
C ASP A 251 3.16 19.32 7.90
N LEU A 252 3.23 19.92 6.71
CA LEU A 252 2.78 21.30 6.50
C LEU A 252 1.28 21.47 6.77
N GLN A 253 0.45 20.48 6.44
CA GLN A 253 -0.97 20.52 6.79
C GLN A 253 -1.17 20.48 8.32
N VAL A 254 -0.44 19.63 9.04
CA VAL A 254 -0.49 19.55 10.52
C VAL A 254 -0.09 20.89 11.13
N ARG A 255 1.02 21.50 10.68
CA ARG A 255 1.43 22.85 11.10
C ARG A 255 0.33 23.90 10.86
N VAL A 256 -0.36 23.83 9.72
CA VAL A 256 -1.53 24.70 9.46
C VAL A 256 -2.67 24.44 10.44
N GLN A 257 -2.98 23.17 10.74
CA GLN A 257 -4.03 22.80 11.68
C GLN A 257 -3.73 23.29 13.09
N GLU A 258 -2.52 23.05 13.59
CA GLU A 258 -2.04 23.52 14.90
C GLU A 258 -2.10 25.05 15.01
N MET A 259 -1.67 25.76 13.95
CA MET A 259 -1.79 27.22 13.88
C MET A 259 -3.25 27.69 13.93
N LEU A 260 -4.14 27.04 13.19
CA LEU A 260 -5.56 27.40 13.16
C LEU A 260 -6.27 27.10 14.49
N GLU A 261 -5.85 26.07 15.21
CA GLU A 261 -6.32 25.74 16.55
C GLU A 261 -5.71 26.66 17.62
N GLY A 262 -4.61 27.35 17.30
CA GLY A 262 -3.89 28.23 18.21
C GLY A 262 -2.97 27.48 19.19
N THR A 263 -2.68 26.20 18.94
CA THR A 263 -1.74 25.41 19.76
C THR A 263 -0.30 25.81 19.49
N VAL A 264 0.06 26.02 18.22
CA VAL A 264 1.38 26.50 17.78
C VAL A 264 1.19 27.75 16.91
N PRO A 265 1.35 28.98 17.46
CA PRO A 265 1.16 30.20 16.69
C PRO A 265 2.16 30.33 15.53
N ASP A 266 1.65 30.70 14.36
CA ASP A 266 2.46 31.04 13.19
C ASP A 266 1.85 32.22 12.44
N ASP A 267 2.46 33.40 12.62
CA ASP A 267 1.95 34.66 12.08
C ASP A 267 2.29 34.89 10.60
N GLU A 268 3.22 34.15 10.02
CA GLU A 268 3.64 34.28 8.62
C GLU A 268 3.06 33.19 7.71
N LEU A 269 2.35 32.21 8.26
CA LEU A 269 1.64 31.16 7.54
C LEU A 269 0.14 31.47 7.38
N PHE A 270 -0.34 31.53 6.13
CA PHE A 270 -1.75 31.43 5.80
C PHE A 270 -2.09 30.01 5.33
N GLY A 271 -3.11 29.40 5.93
CA GLY A 271 -3.52 28.04 5.60
C GLY A 271 -5.00 27.94 5.27
N PHE A 272 -5.33 27.20 4.21
CA PHE A 272 -6.69 27.09 3.71
C PHE A 272 -6.97 25.65 3.25
N ILE A 273 -7.64 24.87 4.11
CA ILE A 273 -7.86 23.42 3.95
C ILE A 273 -9.35 23.14 3.75
N PHE A 274 -9.74 22.69 2.56
CA PHE A 274 -11.10 22.21 2.27
C PHE A 274 -11.15 20.70 2.38
N THR A 275 -12.07 20.18 3.18
CA THR A 275 -12.28 18.73 3.37
C THR A 275 -13.67 18.50 3.98
N ILE A 276 -13.97 17.28 4.42
CA ILE A 276 -15.10 16.99 5.30
C ILE A 276 -14.62 16.91 6.76
N ASP A 277 -15.53 17.08 7.71
CA ASP A 277 -15.17 17.01 9.14
C ASP A 277 -15.02 15.57 9.62
N GLU A 278 -14.25 15.38 10.70
CA GLU A 278 -14.21 14.08 11.39
C GLU A 278 -15.62 13.72 11.86
N GLY A 279 -16.06 12.50 11.54
CA GLY A 279 -17.41 12.01 11.83
C GLY A 279 -18.46 12.31 10.75
N ASP A 280 -18.15 13.09 9.71
CA ASP A 280 -19.03 13.21 8.54
C ASP A 280 -19.14 11.85 7.82
N ASP A 281 -20.37 11.46 7.47
CA ASP A 281 -20.60 10.31 6.59
C ASP A 281 -20.24 10.68 5.14
N TRP A 282 -19.09 10.20 4.69
CA TRP A 282 -18.59 10.46 3.34
C TRP A 282 -19.49 9.88 2.24
N THR A 283 -20.43 9.00 2.57
CA THR A 283 -21.40 8.43 1.63
C THR A 283 -22.64 9.32 1.44
N ASP A 284 -22.86 10.31 2.30
CA ASP A 284 -23.94 11.31 2.14
C ASP A 284 -23.56 12.32 1.04
N PRO A 285 -24.36 12.49 -0.03
CA PRO A 285 -24.13 13.50 -1.05
C PRO A 285 -24.02 14.94 -0.53
N LYS A 286 -24.60 15.25 0.64
CA LYS A 286 -24.53 16.59 1.24
C LYS A 286 -23.12 17.02 1.59
N VAL A 287 -22.23 16.09 1.94
CA VAL A 287 -20.85 16.41 2.32
C VAL A 287 -20.00 16.89 1.13
N LEU A 288 -20.44 16.60 -0.11
CA LEU A 288 -19.73 16.99 -1.33
C LEU A 288 -19.56 18.51 -1.44
N ARG A 289 -20.61 19.27 -1.08
CA ARG A 289 -20.58 20.75 -1.10
C ARG A 289 -19.65 21.32 -0.04
N LYS A 290 -19.51 20.63 1.10
CA LYS A 290 -18.61 21.05 2.19
C LYS A 290 -17.15 20.96 1.74
N ALA A 291 -16.78 19.87 1.05
CA ALA A 291 -15.42 19.68 0.55
C ALA A 291 -15.10 20.44 -0.75
N ASN A 292 -16.09 20.68 -1.62
CA ASN A 292 -15.87 21.25 -2.95
C ASN A 292 -16.45 22.67 -3.05
N PRO A 293 -15.63 23.72 -2.88
CA PRO A 293 -16.14 25.09 -2.88
C PRO A 293 -16.63 25.59 -4.25
N ASN A 294 -16.24 24.93 -5.36
CA ASN A 294 -16.78 25.20 -6.70
C ASN A 294 -17.89 24.21 -7.11
N TYR A 295 -18.55 23.54 -6.15
CA TYR A 295 -19.68 22.65 -6.45
C TYR A 295 -20.76 23.42 -7.21
N GLY A 296 -21.10 22.95 -8.42
CA GLY A 296 -22.06 23.60 -9.31
C GLY A 296 -21.50 24.77 -10.14
N VAL A 297 -20.22 25.09 -10.01
CA VAL A 297 -19.53 26.15 -10.78
C VAL A 297 -18.56 25.54 -11.78
N SER A 298 -17.44 24.98 -11.30
CA SER A 298 -16.43 24.30 -12.13
C SER A 298 -16.37 22.79 -11.90
N VAL A 299 -17.07 22.31 -10.87
CA VAL A 299 -17.22 20.89 -10.56
C VAL A 299 -18.71 20.58 -10.49
N TYR A 300 -19.22 19.87 -11.48
CA TYR A 300 -20.64 19.56 -11.56
C TYR A 300 -21.05 18.55 -10.48
N GLY A 301 -22.20 18.81 -9.84
CA GLY A 301 -22.68 18.02 -8.71
C GLY A 301 -23.06 16.59 -9.08
N ASP A 302 -23.71 16.41 -10.23
CA ASP A 302 -24.09 15.12 -10.80
C ASP A 302 -22.88 14.22 -11.07
N TYR A 303 -21.76 14.80 -11.54
CA TYR A 303 -20.49 14.09 -11.70
C TYR A 303 -19.96 13.61 -10.35
N LEU A 304 -19.91 14.48 -9.32
CA LEU A 304 -19.41 14.12 -7.99
C LEU A 304 -20.26 13.02 -7.34
N GLU A 305 -21.58 13.15 -7.39
CA GLU A 305 -22.51 12.13 -6.89
C GLU A 305 -22.36 10.81 -7.63
N SER A 306 -22.18 10.85 -8.96
CA SER A 306 -21.90 9.63 -9.73
C SER A 306 -20.57 8.99 -9.34
N GLN A 307 -19.51 9.76 -9.07
CA GLN A 307 -18.24 9.21 -8.61
C GLN A 307 -18.37 8.63 -7.20
N GLN A 308 -19.12 9.31 -6.31
CA GLN A 308 -19.40 8.85 -4.94
C GLN A 308 -20.11 7.50 -4.96
N ARG A 309 -21.19 7.36 -5.73
CA ARG A 309 -21.92 6.09 -5.87
C ARG A 309 -21.02 4.94 -6.33
N ARG A 310 -20.15 5.19 -7.32
CA ARG A 310 -19.20 4.19 -7.82
C ARG A 310 -18.15 3.82 -6.75
N ALA A 311 -17.68 4.79 -5.98
CA ALA A 311 -16.71 4.58 -4.91
C ALA A 311 -17.29 3.79 -3.75
N ILE A 312 -18.53 4.07 -3.33
CA ILE A 312 -19.24 3.30 -2.29
C ILE A 312 -19.27 1.81 -2.65
N GLN A 313 -19.51 1.50 -3.93
CA GLN A 313 -19.62 0.13 -4.42
C GLN A 313 -18.27 -0.58 -4.66
N SER A 314 -17.13 0.14 -4.66
CA SER A 314 -15.84 -0.40 -5.12
C SER A 314 -14.68 0.04 -4.23
N ALA A 315 -14.10 -0.90 -3.47
CA ALA A 315 -12.99 -0.67 -2.55
C ALA A 315 -11.80 0.05 -3.23
N SER A 316 -11.38 -0.44 -4.40
CA SER A 316 -10.28 0.14 -5.18
C SER A 316 -10.52 1.59 -5.63
N LYS A 317 -11.78 2.06 -5.64
CA LYS A 317 -12.16 3.43 -5.99
C LYS A 317 -12.37 4.33 -4.76
N GLN A 318 -12.53 3.78 -3.57
CA GLN A 318 -12.83 4.55 -2.36
C GLN A 318 -11.72 5.55 -2.04
N ASN A 319 -10.47 5.09 -1.96
CA ASN A 319 -9.37 5.94 -1.56
C ASN A 319 -9.10 7.03 -2.61
N ALA A 320 -9.21 6.70 -3.90
CA ALA A 320 -9.13 7.68 -4.98
C ALA A 320 -10.25 8.74 -4.91
N PHE A 321 -11.47 8.36 -4.53
CA PHE A 321 -12.57 9.30 -4.35
C PHE A 321 -12.38 10.17 -3.10
N LYS A 322 -12.07 9.56 -1.95
CA LYS A 322 -11.83 10.25 -0.68
C LYS A 322 -10.71 11.29 -0.80
N THR A 323 -9.59 10.94 -1.43
CA THR A 323 -8.48 11.87 -1.68
C THR A 323 -8.84 12.96 -2.70
N LYS A 324 -9.33 12.60 -3.89
CA LYS A 324 -9.47 13.57 -5.00
C LYS A 324 -10.70 14.47 -4.90
N HIS A 325 -11.77 13.99 -4.27
CA HIS A 325 -13.08 14.65 -4.27
C HIS A 325 -13.58 15.05 -2.88
N LEU A 326 -13.10 14.41 -1.81
CA LEU A 326 -13.38 14.83 -0.44
C LEU A 326 -12.16 15.44 0.26
N ASN A 327 -10.99 15.32 -0.36
CA ASN A 327 -9.73 15.86 0.16
C ASN A 327 -9.42 15.33 1.57
N ILE A 328 -9.56 14.00 1.71
CA ILE A 328 -9.25 13.26 2.92
C ILE A 328 -7.93 12.54 2.69
N TRP A 329 -7.02 12.65 3.65
CA TRP A 329 -5.80 11.83 3.67
C TRP A 329 -6.16 10.38 3.98
N VAL A 330 -5.67 9.47 3.15
CA VAL A 330 -5.91 8.03 3.31
C VAL A 330 -4.62 7.34 3.68
N SER A 331 -4.72 6.21 4.38
CA SER A 331 -3.54 5.44 4.72
C SER A 331 -2.97 4.77 3.46
N ALA A 332 -3.77 4.17 2.58
CA ALA A 332 -3.25 3.48 1.39
C ALA A 332 -3.75 4.07 0.07
N LYS A 333 -2.98 3.97 -1.01
CA LYS A 333 -3.46 4.34 -2.36
C LYS A 333 -4.66 3.50 -2.82
N SER A 334 -4.68 2.20 -2.50
CA SER A 334 -5.79 1.28 -2.77
C SER A 334 -5.87 0.21 -1.69
N ALA A 335 -6.96 0.18 -0.92
CA ALA A 335 -7.24 -0.91 0.02
C ALA A 335 -7.86 -2.12 -0.73
N PHE A 336 -7.60 -3.33 -0.22
CA PHE A 336 -8.20 -4.56 -0.74
C PHE A 336 -9.65 -4.72 -0.26
N PHE A 337 -9.88 -4.67 1.05
CA PHE A 337 -11.23 -4.84 1.61
C PHE A 337 -12.06 -3.56 1.56
N ASN A 338 -13.37 -3.71 1.26
CA ASN A 338 -14.31 -2.60 1.29
C ASN A 338 -14.72 -2.28 2.73
N MET A 339 -14.17 -1.19 3.27
CA MET A 339 -14.40 -0.82 4.68
C MET A 339 -15.85 -0.40 4.98
N GLU A 340 -16.64 0.01 3.99
CA GLU A 340 -18.08 0.27 4.18
C GLU A 340 -18.87 -1.03 4.36
N GLN A 341 -18.48 -2.08 3.62
CA GLN A 341 -19.08 -3.40 3.82
C GLN A 341 -18.61 -4.02 5.13
N TRP A 342 -17.33 -3.87 5.47
CA TRP A 342 -16.80 -4.22 6.79
C TRP A 342 -17.60 -3.57 7.91
N ASN A 343 -17.79 -2.24 7.87
CA ASN A 343 -18.55 -1.54 8.90
C ASN A 343 -20.00 -2.01 9.03
N LYS A 344 -20.63 -2.51 7.96
CA LYS A 344 -21.97 -3.13 8.00
C LYS A 344 -21.98 -4.52 8.63
N CYS A 345 -20.83 -5.19 8.66
CA CYS A 345 -20.61 -6.47 9.35
C CYS A 345 -20.39 -6.29 10.86
N LYS A 346 -20.28 -5.04 11.35
CA LYS A 346 -20.12 -4.74 12.78
C LYS A 346 -21.40 -5.08 13.55
N ASP A 347 -21.24 -5.85 14.61
CA ASP A 347 -22.22 -6.03 15.67
C ASP A 347 -21.54 -5.92 17.03
N SER A 348 -21.68 -4.76 17.68
CA SER A 348 -21.05 -4.48 18.98
C SER A 348 -21.65 -5.25 20.16
N LYS A 349 -22.66 -6.10 19.91
CA LYS A 349 -23.28 -6.94 20.94
C LYS A 349 -22.63 -8.32 21.04
N LEU A 350 -21.79 -8.71 20.07
CA LEU A 350 -21.14 -10.01 20.04
C LEU A 350 -20.20 -10.17 21.26
N LYS A 351 -20.38 -11.26 22.00
CA LYS A 351 -19.51 -11.65 23.11
C LYS A 351 -19.04 -13.08 22.95
N ILE A 352 -17.87 -13.41 23.52
CA ILE A 352 -17.33 -14.78 23.52
C ILE A 352 -18.36 -15.79 24.05
N GLU A 353 -19.12 -15.40 25.07
CA GLU A 353 -20.16 -16.22 25.71
C GLU A 353 -21.22 -16.74 24.73
N ASP A 354 -21.51 -15.98 23.66
CA ASP A 354 -22.51 -16.34 22.64
C ASP A 354 -22.03 -17.49 21.72
N PHE A 355 -20.76 -17.86 21.83
CA PHE A 355 -20.08 -18.81 20.93
C PHE A 355 -19.39 -19.97 21.67
N ARG A 356 -19.65 -20.18 22.96
CA ARG A 356 -19.00 -21.25 23.76
C ARG A 356 -19.09 -22.65 23.13
N ASN A 357 -20.18 -22.91 22.39
CA ASN A 357 -20.43 -24.20 21.74
C ASN A 357 -20.02 -24.24 20.26
N ASP A 358 -19.63 -23.10 19.68
CA ASP A 358 -19.24 -23.00 18.28
C ASP A 358 -17.73 -23.25 18.12
N PRO A 359 -17.30 -23.89 17.01
CA PRO A 359 -15.89 -24.12 16.76
C PRO A 359 -15.14 -22.78 16.60
N CYS A 360 -13.99 -22.68 17.27
CA CYS A 360 -13.14 -21.48 17.27
C CYS A 360 -11.75 -21.82 16.73
N MET A 361 -11.23 -20.95 15.86
CA MET A 361 -9.81 -20.89 15.53
C MET A 361 -9.17 -19.73 16.28
N ILE A 362 -8.17 -19.99 17.11
CA ILE A 362 -7.38 -18.93 17.73
C ILE A 362 -6.13 -18.72 16.90
N CYS A 363 -6.14 -17.66 16.09
CA CYS A 363 -5.09 -17.43 15.10
C CYS A 363 -4.09 -16.40 15.64
N VAL A 364 -2.81 -16.68 15.50
CA VAL A 364 -1.75 -15.79 15.99
C VAL A 364 -0.79 -15.38 14.89
N ASP A 365 -0.47 -14.09 14.79
CA ASP A 365 0.63 -13.55 13.98
C ASP A 365 1.67 -12.93 14.91
N LEU A 366 2.88 -13.50 14.91
CA LEU A 366 3.95 -13.20 15.86
C LEU A 366 5.18 -12.59 15.15
N SER A 367 4.94 -11.94 14.00
CA SER A 367 5.91 -11.65 12.94
C SER A 367 7.26 -11.02 13.35
N SER A 368 7.34 -10.33 14.50
CA SER A 368 8.60 -9.99 15.18
C SER A 368 8.40 -9.73 16.67
N LYS A 369 9.46 -9.85 17.48
CA LYS A 369 9.38 -9.62 18.93
C LYS A 369 9.11 -8.15 19.32
N ILE A 370 9.41 -7.21 18.43
CA ILE A 370 9.27 -5.76 18.68
C ILE A 370 8.03 -5.14 18.01
N ASP A 371 7.39 -5.87 17.08
CA ASP A 371 6.17 -5.41 16.40
C ASP A 371 4.91 -5.83 17.17
N ILE A 372 3.75 -5.33 16.73
CA ILE A 372 2.47 -5.72 17.31
C ILE A 372 2.18 -7.19 17.03
N ALA A 373 2.00 -7.98 18.08
CA ALA A 373 1.52 -9.35 17.96
C ALA A 373 -0.02 -9.34 18.00
N ALA A 374 -0.64 -10.16 17.17
CA ALA A 374 -2.09 -10.20 17.06
C ALA A 374 -2.63 -11.60 17.31
N ARG A 375 -3.69 -11.68 18.12
CA ARG A 375 -4.46 -12.88 18.38
C ARG A 375 -5.92 -12.64 17.99
N ILE A 376 -6.42 -13.45 17.07
CA ILE A 376 -7.78 -13.36 16.56
C ILE A 376 -8.56 -14.61 16.96
N ASN A 377 -9.63 -14.45 17.73
CA ASN A 377 -10.58 -15.53 18.00
C ASN A 377 -11.64 -15.53 16.89
N LEU A 378 -11.55 -16.52 16.00
CA LEU A 378 -12.41 -16.64 14.83
C LEU A 378 -13.35 -17.83 14.98
N PHE A 379 -14.58 -17.56 15.40
CA PHE A 379 -15.65 -18.55 15.44
C PHE A 379 -16.29 -18.70 14.08
N TYR A 380 -16.86 -19.86 13.79
CA TYR A 380 -17.61 -20.06 12.55
C TYR A 380 -18.82 -20.97 12.72
N ARG A 381 -19.84 -20.72 11.88
CA ARG A 381 -21.06 -21.52 11.77
C ARG A 381 -21.34 -21.83 10.31
N VAL A 382 -21.89 -23.00 10.01
CA VAL A 382 -22.39 -23.32 8.66
C VAL A 382 -23.90 -23.08 8.65
N ILE A 383 -24.33 -21.99 8.04
CA ILE A 383 -25.75 -21.58 7.96
C ILE A 383 -26.18 -21.68 6.50
N LYS A 384 -27.18 -22.53 6.22
CA LYS A 384 -27.70 -22.77 4.86
C LYS A 384 -26.59 -23.12 3.86
N GLY A 385 -25.64 -23.96 4.27
CA GLY A 385 -24.53 -24.43 3.42
C GLY A 385 -23.44 -23.38 3.15
N LYS A 386 -23.47 -22.24 3.83
CA LYS A 386 -22.41 -21.22 3.74
C LYS A 386 -21.77 -20.99 5.10
N ILE A 387 -20.48 -20.71 5.10
CA ILE A 387 -19.72 -20.40 6.31
C ILE A 387 -20.04 -18.95 6.71
N HIS A 388 -20.38 -18.76 7.97
CA HIS A 388 -20.46 -17.46 8.62
C HIS A 388 -19.29 -17.37 9.61
N TYR A 389 -18.56 -16.26 9.56
CA TYR A 389 -17.37 -16.02 10.38
C TYR A 389 -17.69 -14.95 11.43
N TYR A 390 -17.21 -15.15 12.65
CA TYR A 390 -17.40 -14.23 13.76
C TYR A 390 -16.05 -13.97 14.42
N SER A 391 -15.50 -12.77 14.20
CA SER A 391 -14.28 -12.30 14.87
C SER A 391 -14.67 -11.54 16.13
N VAL A 392 -14.40 -12.12 17.31
CA VAL A 392 -14.91 -11.61 18.58
C VAL A 392 -13.79 -11.49 19.60
N ALA A 393 -13.70 -10.34 20.26
CA ALA A 393 -12.70 -10.03 21.28
C ALA A 393 -11.26 -10.34 20.83
N PRO A 394 -10.79 -9.80 19.69
CA PRO A 394 -9.39 -9.94 19.29
C PRO A 394 -8.47 -9.26 20.32
N ARG A 395 -7.30 -9.85 20.57
CA ARG A 395 -6.27 -9.30 21.47
C ARG A 395 -5.03 -8.88 20.69
N PHE A 396 -4.40 -7.81 21.15
CA PHE A 396 -3.21 -7.24 20.54
C PHE A 396 -2.18 -6.96 21.63
N TYR A 397 -0.92 -7.28 21.35
CA TYR A 397 0.18 -7.18 22.29
C TYR A 397 1.29 -6.34 21.68
N LEU A 398 1.88 -5.45 22.49
CA LEU A 398 3.01 -4.62 22.04
C LEU A 398 3.97 -4.35 23.21
N PRO A 399 5.30 -4.28 22.99
CA PRO A 399 6.23 -3.98 24.07
C PRO A 399 6.09 -2.54 24.56
N TYR A 400 6.30 -2.33 25.86
CA TYR A 400 6.28 -1.00 26.49
C TYR A 400 7.16 0.00 25.74
N ASP A 401 8.39 -0.41 25.40
CA ASP A 401 9.33 0.47 24.72
C ASP A 401 8.84 0.93 23.35
N THR A 402 8.09 0.09 22.62
CA THR A 402 7.52 0.47 21.32
C THR A 402 6.35 1.45 21.46
N VAL A 403 5.59 1.39 22.55
CA VAL A 403 4.47 2.32 22.83
C VAL A 403 4.96 3.72 23.22
N TYR A 404 6.10 3.82 23.92
CA TYR A 404 6.54 5.09 24.50
C TYR A 404 7.81 5.67 23.86
N ASN A 405 8.71 4.81 23.39
CA ASN A 405 10.04 5.17 22.87
C ASN A 405 10.27 4.74 21.42
N GLY A 406 9.22 4.24 20.75
CA GLY A 406 9.31 3.78 19.36
C GLY A 406 9.77 4.86 18.38
N GLU A 407 10.40 4.45 17.28
CA GLU A 407 10.87 5.36 16.23
C GLU A 407 9.73 5.85 15.31
N GLU A 408 8.66 5.06 15.17
CA GLU A 408 7.52 5.34 14.28
C GLU A 408 6.50 6.30 14.94
N LYS A 409 6.84 7.59 15.08
CA LYS A 409 6.00 8.61 15.74
C LYS A 409 4.53 8.64 15.28
N GLN A 410 4.26 8.32 14.01
CA GLN A 410 2.91 8.32 13.41
C GLN A 410 1.93 7.31 14.02
N VAL A 411 2.42 6.25 14.67
CA VAL A 411 1.59 5.21 15.29
C VAL A 411 1.61 5.23 16.81
N ILE A 412 2.59 5.90 17.42
CA ILE A 412 2.75 5.99 18.88
C ILE A 412 1.50 6.57 19.54
N GLU A 413 0.99 7.70 19.05
CA GLU A 413 -0.23 8.32 19.60
C GLU A 413 -1.45 7.38 19.53
N ARG A 414 -1.53 6.55 18.48
CA ARG A 414 -2.60 5.55 18.33
C ARG A 414 -2.44 4.42 19.34
N TYR A 415 -1.22 3.91 19.53
CA TYR A 415 -0.95 2.87 20.52
C TYR A 415 -1.27 3.34 21.93
N GLN A 416 -0.83 4.55 22.31
CA GLN A 416 -1.14 5.14 23.60
C GLN A 416 -2.65 5.34 23.79
N LYS A 417 -3.36 5.76 22.74
CA LYS A 417 -4.82 5.87 22.76
C LYS A 417 -5.50 4.51 22.98
N TRP A 418 -5.05 3.46 22.31
CA TRP A 418 -5.63 2.11 22.46
C TRP A 418 -5.31 1.46 23.80
N LEU A 419 -4.12 1.73 24.35
CA LEU A 419 -3.75 1.35 25.71
C LEU A 419 -4.70 1.99 26.72
N ASN A 420 -4.95 3.30 26.61
CA ASN A 420 -5.89 4.02 27.48
C ASN A 420 -7.36 3.57 27.33
N GLN A 421 -7.67 2.77 26.31
CA GLN A 421 -9.00 2.21 26.05
C GLN A 421 -9.09 0.72 26.43
N ASP A 422 -8.04 0.15 27.04
CA ASP A 422 -7.91 -1.27 27.35
C ASP A 422 -8.06 -2.19 26.13
N LEU A 423 -7.66 -1.70 24.94
CA LEU A 423 -7.72 -2.44 23.68
C LEU A 423 -6.37 -3.04 23.26
N LEU A 424 -5.28 -2.60 23.89
CA LEU A 424 -3.91 -3.01 23.61
C LEU A 424 -3.26 -3.47 24.92
N THR A 425 -2.77 -4.71 24.95
CA THR A 425 -1.98 -5.24 26.07
C THR A 425 -0.52 -4.86 25.87
N VAL A 426 0.12 -4.38 26.94
CA VAL A 426 1.53 -3.98 26.90
C VAL A 426 2.37 -4.96 27.69
N CYS A 427 3.33 -5.59 27.00
CA CYS A 427 4.30 -6.48 27.64
C CYS A 427 5.47 -5.66 28.19
N ASP A 428 6.00 -6.07 29.35
CA ASP A 428 7.15 -5.43 29.98
C ASP A 428 8.42 -5.60 29.13
N GLY A 429 9.18 -4.52 28.98
CA GLY A 429 10.49 -4.52 28.32
C GLY A 429 10.46 -4.18 26.82
N PHE A 430 11.43 -4.73 26.08
CA PHE A 430 11.71 -4.42 24.67
C PHE A 430 11.06 -5.40 23.68
N GLU A 431 10.56 -6.54 24.17
CA GLU A 431 10.06 -7.64 23.35
C GLU A 431 8.72 -8.16 23.91
N ASN A 432 7.83 -8.62 23.04
CA ASN A 432 6.58 -9.28 23.47
C ASN A 432 6.91 -10.58 24.21
N ASP A 433 6.24 -10.83 25.33
CA ASP A 433 6.37 -12.11 26.04
C ASP A 433 5.46 -13.15 25.40
N LEU A 434 6.08 -14.05 24.63
CA LEU A 434 5.37 -15.14 23.97
C LEU A 434 4.75 -16.15 24.95
N ASN A 435 5.25 -16.24 26.19
CA ASN A 435 4.67 -17.10 27.22
C ASN A 435 3.37 -16.49 27.75
N GLU A 436 3.34 -15.18 27.98
CA GLU A 436 2.12 -14.47 28.38
C GLU A 436 1.01 -14.64 27.33
N ILE A 437 1.36 -14.54 26.04
CA ILE A 437 0.42 -14.78 24.94
C ILE A 437 -0.09 -16.23 24.94
N ALA A 438 0.78 -17.21 25.18
CA ALA A 438 0.39 -18.61 25.24
C ALA A 438 -0.51 -18.91 26.45
N GLU A 439 -0.18 -18.39 27.64
CA GLU A 439 -1.01 -18.49 28.85
C GLU A 439 -2.39 -17.86 28.63
N ASP A 440 -2.44 -16.69 28.00
CA ASP A 440 -3.68 -16.03 27.61
C ASP A 440 -4.56 -16.90 26.70
N ILE A 441 -3.95 -17.62 25.75
CA ILE A 441 -4.66 -18.55 24.87
C ILE A 441 -5.22 -19.71 25.68
N LEU A 442 -4.43 -20.32 26.56
CA LEU A 442 -4.83 -21.46 27.38
C LEU A 442 -5.94 -21.09 28.39
N ASN A 443 -5.87 -19.90 28.98
CA ASN A 443 -6.90 -19.40 29.90
C ASN A 443 -8.25 -19.24 29.18
N ASP A 444 -8.23 -18.67 27.98
CA ASP A 444 -9.44 -18.50 27.17
C ASP A 444 -9.92 -19.81 26.54
N ALA A 445 -9.03 -20.80 26.35
CA ALA A 445 -9.35 -22.13 25.85
C ALA A 445 -10.28 -22.92 26.75
N ILE A 446 -10.38 -22.54 28.03
CA ILE A 446 -11.35 -23.12 28.99
C ILE A 446 -12.78 -22.73 28.61
N GLU A 447 -12.97 -21.54 28.04
CA GLU A 447 -14.30 -20.99 27.73
C GLU A 447 -14.72 -21.18 26.27
N MET A 448 -13.78 -21.58 25.40
CA MET A 448 -13.99 -21.68 23.95
C MET A 448 -13.77 -23.10 23.46
N LYS A 449 -14.59 -23.53 22.50
CA LYS A 449 -14.35 -24.78 21.77
C LYS A 449 -13.27 -24.59 20.70
N ILE A 450 -12.02 -24.49 21.13
CA ILE A 450 -10.86 -24.39 20.24
C ILE A 450 -10.78 -25.65 19.38
N GLN A 451 -10.74 -25.47 18.06
CA GLN A 451 -10.41 -26.54 17.11
C GLN A 451 -8.90 -26.63 16.95
N GLU A 452 -8.28 -25.55 16.50
CA GLU A 452 -6.85 -25.48 16.25
C GLU A 452 -6.36 -24.04 16.51
N VAL A 453 -5.04 -23.91 16.66
CA VAL A 453 -4.33 -22.65 16.84
C VAL A 453 -3.40 -22.42 15.63
N PRO A 454 -3.88 -21.77 14.56
CA PRO A 454 -3.06 -21.46 13.39
C PRO A 454 -2.03 -20.38 13.71
N TYR A 455 -0.77 -20.62 13.34
CA TYR A 455 0.34 -19.70 13.58
C TYR A 455 1.30 -19.62 12.38
N ASP A 456 2.09 -18.56 12.30
CA ASP A 456 3.08 -18.37 11.25
C ASP A 456 4.48 -18.91 11.62
N GLU A 457 5.33 -19.10 10.61
CA GLU A 457 6.63 -19.77 10.79
C GLU A 457 7.61 -19.03 11.74
N TRP A 458 7.47 -17.71 11.90
CA TRP A 458 8.34 -16.88 12.73
C TRP A 458 7.77 -16.76 14.16
N GLY A 459 8.56 -17.11 15.18
CA GLY A 459 8.16 -16.99 16.60
C GLY A 459 7.18 -18.05 17.12
N GLY A 460 6.37 -18.66 16.25
CA GLY A 460 5.33 -19.61 16.66
C GLY A 460 5.81 -20.98 17.17
N PHE A 461 7.09 -21.33 17.02
CA PHE A 461 7.62 -22.58 17.60
C PHE A 461 7.54 -22.62 19.13
N GLN A 462 7.70 -21.47 19.80
CA GLN A 462 7.65 -21.40 21.27
C GLN A 462 6.20 -21.56 21.78
N ILE A 463 5.24 -20.90 21.12
CA ILE A 463 3.82 -20.99 21.49
C ILE A 463 3.26 -22.37 21.15
N SER A 464 3.56 -22.90 19.95
CA SER A 464 3.07 -24.23 19.52
C SER A 464 3.36 -25.33 20.53
N LYS A 465 4.59 -25.40 21.05
CA LYS A 465 4.94 -26.39 22.06
C LYS A 465 4.06 -26.30 23.32
N GLN A 466 3.82 -25.10 23.86
CA GLN A 466 3.01 -24.93 25.06
C GLN A 466 1.53 -25.29 24.81
N ILE A 467 1.02 -24.92 23.64
CA ILE A 467 -0.35 -25.26 23.22
C ILE A 467 -0.52 -26.77 23.04
N ASP A 468 0.45 -27.42 22.39
CA ASP A 468 0.45 -28.87 22.16
C ASP A 468 0.62 -29.65 23.48
N ASP A 469 1.53 -29.22 24.37
CA ASP A 469 1.75 -29.82 25.69
C ASP A 469 0.49 -29.71 26.59
N ALA A 470 -0.34 -28.67 26.38
CA ALA A 470 -1.62 -28.48 27.05
C ALA A 470 -2.79 -29.28 26.43
N GLY A 471 -2.54 -30.04 25.35
CA GLY A 471 -3.53 -30.91 24.70
C GLY A 471 -4.36 -30.25 23.59
N TYR A 472 -4.00 -29.05 23.14
CA TYR A 472 -4.61 -28.40 21.98
C TYR A 472 -3.76 -28.65 20.72
N THR A 473 -4.32 -28.38 19.53
CA THR A 473 -3.61 -28.59 18.26
C THR A 473 -3.12 -27.27 17.71
N SER A 474 -1.80 -27.04 17.73
CA SER A 474 -1.19 -25.93 17.00
C SER A 474 -0.89 -26.32 15.54
N ILE A 475 -1.14 -25.42 14.59
CA ILE A 475 -0.87 -25.67 13.17
C ILE A 475 -0.09 -24.54 12.54
N LYS A 476 1.07 -24.91 11.97
CA LYS A 476 1.88 -24.01 11.17
C LYS A 476 1.22 -23.73 9.82
N ILE A 477 1.00 -22.45 9.53
CA ILE A 477 0.44 -21.97 8.27
C ILE A 477 1.55 -21.28 7.44
N PRO A 478 1.91 -21.81 6.26
CA PRO A 478 2.94 -21.19 5.43
C PRO A 478 2.46 -19.86 4.84
N LYS A 479 3.28 -18.80 5.00
CA LYS A 479 3.08 -17.45 4.44
C LYS A 479 3.34 -17.41 2.92
N ILE A 480 2.52 -18.13 2.15
CA ILE A 480 2.59 -18.23 0.69
C ILE A 480 1.27 -17.90 0.00
N THR A 481 1.33 -17.48 -1.27
CA THR A 481 0.16 -17.09 -2.09
C THR A 481 -0.92 -18.16 -2.16
N LYS A 482 -0.54 -19.44 -2.22
CA LYS A 482 -1.49 -20.57 -2.26
C LYS A 482 -2.40 -20.62 -1.03
N THR A 483 -1.89 -20.22 0.12
CA THR A 483 -2.60 -20.22 1.41
C THR A 483 -3.50 -18.99 1.54
N PHE A 484 -2.97 -17.81 1.20
CA PHE A 484 -3.62 -16.54 1.50
C PHE A 484 -4.58 -16.05 0.40
N SER A 485 -4.30 -16.35 -0.87
CA SER A 485 -5.17 -15.89 -1.98
C SER A 485 -6.62 -16.41 -1.84
N PRO A 486 -6.88 -17.71 -1.55
CA PRO A 486 -8.25 -18.18 -1.32
C PRO A 486 -8.89 -17.55 -0.08
N ALA A 487 -8.13 -17.36 1.00
CA ALA A 487 -8.63 -16.76 2.23
C ALA A 487 -9.02 -15.29 2.06
N MET A 488 -8.22 -14.51 1.32
CA MET A 488 -8.53 -13.11 1.00
C MET A 488 -9.81 -13.01 0.17
N LYS A 489 -9.95 -13.85 -0.86
CA LYS A 489 -11.15 -13.89 -1.71
C LYS A 489 -12.39 -14.33 -0.92
N GLU A 490 -12.26 -15.32 -0.04
CA GLU A 490 -13.38 -15.73 0.82
C GLU A 490 -13.75 -14.65 1.83
N MET A 491 -12.77 -14.00 2.47
CA MET A 491 -13.04 -12.92 3.41
C MET A 491 -13.76 -11.75 2.71
N GLU A 492 -13.31 -11.35 1.52
CA GLU A 492 -13.97 -10.33 0.71
C GLU A 492 -15.41 -10.74 0.36
N ALA A 493 -15.60 -11.98 -0.13
CA ALA A 493 -16.93 -12.51 -0.46
C ALA A 493 -17.85 -12.64 0.76
N ALA A 494 -17.31 -12.99 1.92
CA ALA A 494 -18.06 -13.10 3.17
C ALA A 494 -18.49 -11.72 3.68
N ILE A 495 -17.62 -10.73 3.63
CA ILE A 495 -17.94 -9.34 3.96
C ILE A 495 -19.03 -8.81 3.01
N ALA A 496 -18.86 -8.97 1.70
CA ALA A 496 -19.82 -8.50 0.71
C ALA A 496 -21.20 -9.17 0.84
N ALA A 497 -21.23 -10.46 1.21
CA ALA A 497 -22.46 -11.22 1.40
C ALA A 497 -23.09 -11.07 2.80
N GLY A 498 -22.49 -10.29 3.71
CA GLY A 498 -22.97 -10.17 5.10
C GLY A 498 -22.83 -11.45 5.93
N ARG A 499 -21.85 -12.29 5.59
CA ARG A 499 -21.50 -13.55 6.30
C ARG A 499 -20.32 -13.40 7.25
N PHE A 500 -19.57 -12.31 7.15
CA PHE A 500 -18.56 -11.95 8.13
C PHE A 500 -19.20 -11.07 9.21
N HIS A 501 -18.86 -11.29 10.47
CA HIS A 501 -19.36 -10.56 11.61
C HIS A 501 -18.20 -10.22 12.55
N HIS A 502 -18.20 -9.03 13.14
CA HIS A 502 -17.18 -8.65 14.11
C HIS A 502 -17.72 -7.69 15.17
N ASP A 503 -17.10 -7.70 16.36
CA ASP A 503 -17.48 -6.84 17.50
C ASP A 503 -17.23 -5.33 17.27
N GLY A 504 -16.39 -5.00 16.29
CA GLY A 504 -16.05 -3.62 15.95
C GLY A 504 -14.80 -3.10 16.64
N ASN A 505 -13.91 -4.00 17.09
CA ASN A 505 -12.59 -3.63 17.60
C ASN A 505 -11.88 -2.67 16.60
N PRO A 506 -11.45 -1.48 17.07
CA PRO A 506 -10.90 -0.45 16.19
C PRO A 506 -9.47 -0.77 15.71
N ILE A 507 -8.70 -1.57 16.45
CA ILE A 507 -7.36 -2.01 16.03
C ILE A 507 -7.49 -2.98 14.85
N LEU A 508 -8.36 -4.00 14.97
CA LEU A 508 -8.61 -4.94 13.88
C LEU A 508 -9.16 -4.22 12.64
N SER A 509 -10.12 -3.31 12.82
CA SER A 509 -10.69 -2.53 11.71
C SER A 509 -9.63 -1.66 11.02
N TRP A 510 -8.70 -1.08 11.77
CA TRP A 510 -7.56 -0.35 11.21
C TRP A 510 -6.63 -1.27 10.40
N MET A 511 -6.29 -2.44 10.93
CA MET A 511 -5.43 -3.41 10.24
C MET A 511 -6.06 -3.95 8.96
N VAL A 512 -7.35 -4.29 8.98
CA VAL A 512 -8.10 -4.72 7.77
C VAL A 512 -8.12 -3.61 6.71
N GLY A 513 -8.29 -2.35 7.13
CA GLY A 513 -8.26 -1.19 6.22
C GLY A 513 -6.88 -0.89 5.62
N ASN A 514 -5.81 -1.41 6.21
CA ASN A 514 -4.45 -1.26 5.71
C ASN A 514 -4.03 -2.35 4.71
N VAL A 515 -4.79 -3.44 4.60
CA VAL A 515 -4.48 -4.54 3.67
C VAL A 515 -4.56 -4.04 2.24
N ILE A 516 -3.45 -4.15 1.53
CA ILE A 516 -3.38 -4.04 0.07
C ILE A 516 -3.12 -5.42 -0.51
N SER A 517 -3.40 -5.61 -1.80
CA SER A 517 -2.97 -6.84 -2.47
C SER A 517 -1.71 -6.62 -3.28
N LYS A 518 -0.75 -7.52 -3.08
CA LYS A 518 0.35 -7.75 -4.00
C LYS A 518 -0.10 -8.75 -5.06
N THR A 519 -0.69 -8.25 -6.14
CA THR A 519 -1.18 -9.10 -7.23
C THR A 519 -0.03 -9.80 -7.95
N GLY A 520 -0.04 -11.13 -7.94
CA GLY A 520 0.90 -11.98 -8.68
C GLY A 520 0.45 -12.21 -10.13
N LYS A 521 1.16 -13.06 -10.87
CA LYS A 521 0.65 -13.58 -12.16
C LYS A 521 -0.64 -14.39 -11.91
N ASN A 522 -1.61 -14.33 -12.82
CA ASN A 522 -2.89 -15.08 -12.81
C ASN A 522 -3.90 -14.67 -11.69
N ASP A 523 -4.09 -13.38 -11.42
CA ASP A 523 -5.09 -12.86 -10.45
C ASP A 523 -5.00 -13.50 -9.04
N THR A 524 -3.77 -13.81 -8.63
CA THR A 524 -3.47 -14.30 -7.28
C THR A 524 -3.19 -13.12 -6.35
N GLU A 525 -3.81 -13.14 -5.17
CA GLU A 525 -3.71 -12.05 -4.20
C GLU A 525 -2.87 -12.50 -3.01
N PHE A 526 -2.04 -11.60 -2.49
CA PHE A 526 -1.28 -11.83 -1.27
C PHE A 526 -1.37 -10.58 -0.40
N PRO A 527 -1.68 -10.72 0.91
CA PRO A 527 -1.86 -9.56 1.77
C PRO A 527 -0.52 -8.87 1.96
N ASP A 528 -0.50 -7.58 1.70
CA ASP A 528 0.67 -6.74 1.88
C ASP A 528 0.25 -5.40 2.53
N LYS A 529 1.22 -4.59 2.89
CA LYS A 529 1.05 -3.24 3.44
C LYS A 529 1.85 -2.25 2.63
N GLU A 530 1.30 -1.06 2.42
CA GLU A 530 1.98 -0.02 1.63
C GLU A 530 3.25 0.50 2.31
N LYS A 531 3.26 0.55 3.65
CA LYS A 531 4.40 0.97 4.48
C LYS A 531 4.49 0.13 5.76
N ARG A 532 5.68 0.05 6.36
CA ARG A 532 5.98 -0.79 7.54
C ARG A 532 5.06 -0.52 8.75
N PHE A 533 4.77 0.74 9.05
CA PHE A 533 3.93 1.15 10.18
C PHE A 533 2.42 0.93 9.98
N LYS A 534 1.96 0.68 8.74
CA LYS A 534 0.57 0.31 8.46
C LYS A 534 0.38 -1.17 8.76
N LYS A 535 0.32 -1.50 10.05
CA LYS A 535 0.26 -2.88 10.54
C LYS A 535 -0.99 -3.58 9.98
N ILE A 536 -0.84 -4.88 9.71
CA ILE A 536 -1.87 -5.76 9.12
C ILE A 536 -1.95 -7.10 9.87
N ASP A 537 -1.23 -7.24 10.99
CA ASP A 537 -0.95 -8.49 11.68
C ASP A 537 -2.24 -9.20 12.12
N GLY A 538 -3.21 -8.44 12.64
CA GLY A 538 -4.55 -8.96 12.95
C GLY A 538 -5.36 -9.40 11.72
N ALA A 539 -5.20 -8.73 10.58
CA ALA A 539 -5.83 -9.17 9.33
C ALA A 539 -5.17 -10.46 8.81
N VAL A 540 -3.84 -10.56 8.88
CA VAL A 540 -3.06 -11.75 8.51
C VAL A 540 -3.43 -12.94 9.40
N ALA A 541 -3.48 -12.76 10.71
CA ALA A 541 -3.96 -13.79 11.65
C ALA A 541 -5.37 -14.28 11.30
N GLY A 542 -6.32 -13.36 11.08
CA GLY A 542 -7.67 -13.74 10.66
C GLY A 542 -7.70 -14.53 9.34
N LEU A 543 -6.89 -14.13 8.36
CA LEU A 543 -6.77 -14.83 7.06
C LEU A 543 -6.18 -16.24 7.21
N MET A 544 -5.25 -16.46 8.13
CA MET A 544 -4.76 -17.81 8.46
C MET A 544 -5.88 -18.71 8.97
N GLY A 545 -6.72 -18.17 9.88
CA GLY A 545 -7.91 -18.85 10.37
C GLY A 545 -8.89 -19.23 9.27
N ILE A 546 -9.23 -18.27 8.39
CA ILE A 546 -10.12 -18.51 7.25
C ILE A 546 -9.55 -19.60 6.33
N SER A 547 -8.25 -19.52 6.02
CA SER A 547 -7.57 -20.53 5.18
C SER A 547 -7.69 -21.93 5.79
N ARG A 548 -7.50 -22.04 7.11
CA ARG A 548 -7.58 -23.33 7.80
C ARG A 548 -9.02 -23.87 7.86
N ILE A 549 -9.99 -23.02 8.17
CA ILE A 549 -11.42 -23.38 8.16
C ILE A 549 -11.84 -23.89 6.77
N LEU A 550 -11.43 -23.21 5.69
CA LEU A 550 -11.72 -23.66 4.33
C LEU A 550 -11.13 -25.05 4.04
N THR A 551 -9.94 -25.33 4.56
CA THR A 551 -9.28 -26.64 4.39
C THR A 551 -10.04 -27.75 5.11
N LEU A 552 -10.44 -27.52 6.37
CA LEU A 552 -11.17 -28.50 7.17
C LEU A 552 -12.57 -28.79 6.61
N ILE A 553 -13.28 -27.77 6.13
CA ILE A 553 -14.64 -27.92 5.60
C ILE A 553 -14.64 -28.54 4.19
N SER A 554 -13.59 -28.33 3.40
CA SER A 554 -13.47 -28.93 2.06
C SER A 554 -13.12 -30.42 2.10
N ASN A 555 -12.60 -30.91 3.24
CA ASN A 555 -12.29 -32.32 3.49
C ASN A 555 -13.06 -32.84 4.73
N PRO A 556 -14.41 -32.92 4.69
CA PRO A 556 -15.16 -33.47 5.81
C PRO A 556 -15.01 -35.00 5.80
N GLU A 557 -14.31 -35.55 6.81
CA GLU A 557 -14.05 -36.97 7.10
C GLU A 557 -12.91 -37.66 6.31
N GLU A 558 -11.69 -37.63 6.87
CA GLU A 558 -11.00 -38.89 7.14
C GLU A 558 -11.31 -39.24 8.59
N ASP A 559 -12.11 -40.29 8.80
CA ASP A 559 -12.24 -40.97 10.09
C ASP A 559 -10.84 -41.15 10.71
N ASP A 560 -10.68 -40.78 11.99
CA ASP A 560 -9.46 -41.07 12.74
C ASP A 560 -9.09 -42.54 12.54
N LEU A 561 -7.85 -42.77 12.08
CA LEU A 561 -7.24 -44.06 11.78
C LEU A 561 -7.50 -45.09 12.88
N SER A 562 -7.58 -44.62 14.13
CA SER A 562 -7.90 -45.40 15.33
C SER A 562 -9.27 -46.11 15.24
N SER A 563 -10.31 -45.42 14.76
CA SER A 563 -11.68 -45.93 14.67
C SER A 563 -11.89 -46.92 13.52
N HIS A 564 -11.11 -46.78 12.44
CA HIS A 564 -11.14 -47.67 11.29
C HIS A 564 -10.47 -49.02 11.58
N ILE A 565 -9.42 -49.00 12.42
CA ILE A 565 -8.69 -50.20 12.87
C ILE A 565 -9.53 -51.08 13.80
N GLU A 566 -10.34 -50.48 14.69
CA GLU A 566 -11.21 -51.23 15.61
C GLU A 566 -12.38 -51.94 14.90
N LYS A 567 -12.89 -51.37 13.79
CA LYS A 567 -14.11 -51.85 13.13
C LYS A 567 -13.86 -52.92 12.06
N HIS A 568 -12.67 -52.97 11.49
CA HIS A 568 -12.31 -53.86 10.37
C HIS A 568 -11.17 -54.83 10.68
N GLY A 569 -10.99 -55.20 11.95
CA GLY A 569 -10.03 -56.22 12.35
C GLY A 569 -10.23 -57.56 11.63
N SER A 570 -9.41 -57.82 10.61
CA SER A 570 -9.00 -59.11 10.03
C SER A 570 -7.93 -58.79 8.97
N THR A 571 -6.66 -59.20 9.00
CA THR A 571 -5.94 -60.32 9.64
C THR A 571 -4.46 -59.87 9.72
N PRO A 572 -3.65 -60.36 10.68
CA PRO A 572 -2.27 -59.91 10.81
C PRO A 572 -1.43 -60.38 9.63
N LEU A 573 -0.66 -59.47 9.02
CA LEU A 573 0.42 -59.85 8.11
C LEU A 573 1.45 -60.66 8.91
N VAL A 574 1.52 -61.96 8.66
CA VAL A 574 2.57 -62.81 9.21
C VAL A 574 3.85 -62.51 8.43
N ILE A 575 4.77 -61.79 9.07
CA ILE A 575 6.12 -61.56 8.56
C ILE A 575 6.89 -62.86 8.77
N SER A 576 7.25 -63.53 7.67
CA SER A 576 7.76 -64.90 7.72
C SER A 576 9.30 -65.00 7.80
N GLY A 577 10.01 -63.87 7.78
CA GLY A 577 11.45 -63.83 8.00
C GLY A 577 12.06 -62.43 7.95
N PRO A 578 13.33 -62.28 8.39
CA PRO A 578 14.05 -61.00 8.43
C PRO A 578 14.11 -60.28 7.07
N ASP A 579 14.07 -61.05 5.98
CA ASP A 579 14.21 -60.58 4.60
C ASP A 579 12.98 -59.80 4.11
N GLU A 580 11.80 -60.16 4.61
CA GLU A 580 10.53 -59.51 4.27
C GLU A 580 10.35 -58.19 5.01
N LEU A 581 10.87 -58.12 6.25
CA LEU A 581 10.97 -56.88 7.05
C LEU A 581 11.97 -55.89 6.42
N ALA A 582 13.08 -56.37 5.87
CA ALA A 582 14.12 -55.55 5.23
C ALA A 582 13.63 -54.84 3.94
N ARG A 583 12.71 -55.47 3.19
CA ARG A 583 12.10 -54.89 1.98
C ARG A 583 11.12 -53.75 2.29
N ILE A 584 10.36 -53.86 3.38
CA ILE A 584 9.37 -52.85 3.79
C ILE A 584 10.05 -51.56 4.28
N PHE A 585 11.27 -51.65 4.85
CA PHE A 585 12.06 -50.49 5.29
C PHE A 585 13.11 -50.00 4.27
N GLY A 586 13.06 -50.47 3.02
CA GLY A 586 13.82 -49.88 1.91
C GLY A 586 15.33 -50.15 1.93
N ALA A 587 15.76 -51.34 2.37
CA ALA A 587 17.17 -51.71 2.34
C ALA A 587 17.60 -52.30 0.99
N GLU A 588 18.19 -51.50 0.10
CA GLU A 588 19.21 -52.00 -0.85
C GLU A 588 20.35 -51.00 -1.03
N PHE A 589 21.52 -51.39 -0.54
CA PHE A 589 22.89 -51.31 -1.08
C PHE A 589 23.82 -51.66 0.08
N VAL A 590 24.13 -52.94 0.22
CA VAL A 590 25.05 -53.45 1.24
C VAL A 590 26.48 -53.16 0.77
N THR A 591 27.19 -52.30 1.48
CA THR A 591 28.64 -52.13 1.28
C THR A 591 29.40 -53.28 1.93
N GLY A 592 30.67 -53.49 1.58
CA GLY A 592 31.50 -54.61 2.08
C GLY A 592 31.66 -54.69 3.62
N THR A 593 31.13 -53.73 4.38
CA THR A 593 31.11 -53.68 5.85
C THR A 593 29.72 -53.94 6.47
N GLY A 594 28.69 -54.25 5.66
CA GLY A 594 27.39 -54.71 6.16
C GLY A 594 26.39 -53.63 6.60
N GLN A 595 26.72 -52.33 6.47
CA GLN A 595 25.76 -51.26 6.78
C GLN A 595 25.06 -50.71 5.51
N PRO A 596 23.72 -50.52 5.55
CA PRO A 596 22.97 -49.92 4.44
C PRO A 596 23.18 -48.40 4.39
N VAL A 597 23.67 -47.91 3.25
CA VAL A 597 23.90 -46.48 2.99
C VAL A 597 22.77 -45.94 2.10
N THR A 598 21.96 -45.02 2.64
CA THR A 598 20.93 -44.28 1.87
C THR A 598 21.44 -42.88 1.53
N PRO A 599 20.89 -42.17 0.52
CA PRO A 599 21.31 -40.82 0.18
C PRO A 599 21.06 -39.84 1.31
N LEU A 600 19.99 -40.04 2.08
CA LEU A 600 19.70 -39.23 3.26
C LEU A 600 20.82 -39.39 4.30
N ARG A 601 21.27 -40.62 4.57
CA ARG A 601 22.43 -40.88 5.46
C ARG A 601 23.75 -40.41 4.87
N ALA A 602 23.93 -40.53 3.55
CA ALA A 602 25.13 -40.04 2.86
C ALA A 602 25.24 -38.51 2.93
N MET A 603 24.13 -37.79 2.72
CA MET A 603 24.06 -36.32 2.77
C MET A 603 24.18 -35.75 4.19
N GLN A 604 24.05 -36.57 5.24
CA GLN A 604 24.38 -36.18 6.62
C GLN A 604 25.89 -36.07 6.87
N LEU A 605 26.72 -36.67 6.01
CA LEU A 605 28.17 -36.49 6.05
C LEU A 605 28.53 -35.18 5.36
N ALA A 606 29.08 -34.23 6.13
CA ALA A 606 29.43 -32.88 5.66
C ALA A 606 30.32 -32.89 4.39
N ILE A 607 31.21 -33.88 4.26
CA ILE A 607 32.08 -34.04 3.08
C ILE A 607 31.25 -34.40 1.84
N VAL A 608 30.35 -35.37 1.95
CA VAL A 608 29.48 -35.80 0.84
C VAL A 608 28.54 -34.67 0.43
N PHE A 609 27.91 -34.01 1.40
CA PHE A 609 27.06 -32.84 1.16
C PHE A 609 27.82 -31.75 0.40
N SER A 610 29.04 -31.43 0.85
CA SER A 610 29.86 -30.38 0.21
C SER A 610 30.26 -30.75 -1.22
N CYS A 611 30.66 -32.00 -1.48
CA CYS A 611 31.00 -32.46 -2.83
C CYS A 611 29.79 -32.43 -3.77
N VAL A 612 28.64 -32.93 -3.32
CA VAL A 612 27.39 -32.94 -4.12
C VAL A 612 26.93 -31.52 -4.40
N ARG A 613 26.93 -30.64 -3.38
CA ARG A 613 26.54 -29.24 -3.52
C ARG A 613 27.40 -28.52 -4.55
N VAL A 614 28.73 -28.59 -4.42
CA VAL A 614 29.66 -27.94 -5.37
C VAL A 614 29.45 -28.41 -6.80
N LEU A 615 29.29 -29.73 -7.02
CA LEU A 615 29.04 -30.29 -8.36
C LEU A 615 27.68 -29.85 -8.92
N SER A 616 26.63 -29.89 -8.09
CA SER A 616 25.28 -29.52 -8.52
C SER A 616 25.18 -28.03 -8.86
N GLU A 617 25.59 -27.13 -7.96
CA GLU A 617 25.57 -25.67 -8.16
C GLU A 617 26.41 -25.28 -9.38
N SER A 618 27.62 -25.82 -9.51
CA SER A 618 28.51 -25.51 -10.65
C SER A 618 27.90 -25.91 -11.99
N MET A 619 27.24 -27.07 -12.06
CA MET A 619 26.59 -27.54 -13.27
C MET A 619 25.26 -26.83 -13.55
N GLY A 620 24.52 -26.45 -12.50
CA GLY A 620 23.27 -25.68 -12.61
C GLY A 620 23.47 -24.31 -13.24
N MET A 621 24.63 -23.67 -12.97
CA MET A 621 25.00 -22.39 -13.55
C MET A 621 25.41 -22.47 -15.04
N LEU A 622 25.69 -23.66 -15.58
CA LEU A 622 26.11 -23.82 -16.97
C LEU A 622 24.88 -23.81 -17.91
N PRO A 623 24.83 -22.90 -18.90
CA PRO A 623 23.68 -22.84 -19.80
C PRO A 623 23.65 -24.06 -20.73
N CYS A 624 22.60 -24.87 -20.61
CA CYS A 624 22.34 -25.96 -21.55
C CYS A 624 21.74 -25.40 -22.85
N ARG A 625 22.52 -25.42 -23.93
CA ARG A 625 22.12 -24.89 -25.24
C ARG A 625 21.71 -26.02 -26.19
N LEU A 626 20.51 -25.92 -26.75
CA LEU A 626 20.03 -26.84 -27.78
C LEU A 626 20.61 -26.47 -29.16
N TYR A 627 21.07 -27.46 -29.91
CA TYR A 627 21.57 -27.29 -31.27
C TYR A 627 20.85 -28.22 -32.25
N LYS A 628 20.52 -27.72 -33.44
CA LYS A 628 20.05 -28.51 -34.58
C LYS A 628 21.25 -28.85 -35.46
N GLN A 629 21.38 -30.13 -35.82
CA GLN A 629 22.43 -30.61 -36.71
C GLN A 629 21.92 -30.64 -38.15
N GLU A 630 22.61 -29.96 -39.06
CA GLU A 630 22.34 -29.98 -40.49
C GLU A 630 23.63 -30.41 -41.22
N GLY A 631 23.68 -31.68 -41.61
CA GLY A 631 24.89 -32.31 -42.16
C GLY A 631 26.06 -32.30 -41.16
N LYS A 632 27.14 -31.58 -41.52
CA LYS A 632 28.34 -31.43 -40.68
C LYS A 632 28.30 -30.21 -39.76
N TYR A 633 27.31 -29.32 -39.90
CA TYR A 633 27.23 -28.08 -39.13
C TYR A 633 26.19 -28.16 -38.01
N LYS A 634 26.41 -27.39 -36.93
CA LYS A 634 25.50 -27.27 -35.78
C LYS A 634 25.06 -25.82 -35.61
N HIS A 635 23.75 -25.59 -35.56
CA HIS A 635 23.16 -24.26 -35.38
C HIS A 635 22.34 -24.22 -34.07
N PRO A 636 22.37 -23.14 -33.27
CA PRO A 636 21.52 -23.02 -32.09
C PRO A 636 20.03 -23.16 -32.45
N ALA A 637 19.32 -24.02 -31.74
CA ALA A 637 17.91 -24.32 -31.98
C ALA A 637 16.99 -23.51 -31.04
N VAL A 638 17.17 -22.19 -31.01
CA VAL A 638 16.46 -21.28 -30.09
C VAL A 638 14.95 -21.23 -30.32
N ASN A 639 14.49 -21.53 -31.54
CA ASN A 639 13.07 -21.53 -31.91
C ASN A 639 12.37 -22.87 -31.63
N HIS A 640 13.07 -23.85 -31.05
CA HIS A 640 12.48 -25.15 -30.73
C HIS A 640 11.89 -25.12 -29.31
N LYS A 641 10.66 -25.57 -29.12
CA LYS A 641 9.94 -25.44 -27.82
C LYS A 641 10.65 -26.06 -26.60
N ILE A 642 11.39 -27.15 -26.81
CA ILE A 642 12.25 -27.76 -25.77
C ILE A 642 13.40 -26.83 -25.32
N TYR A 643 13.85 -25.88 -26.15
CA TYR A 643 14.87 -24.90 -25.77
C TYR A 643 14.43 -24.09 -24.56
N GLU A 644 13.18 -23.61 -24.55
CA GLU A 644 12.60 -22.88 -23.42
C GLU A 644 12.55 -23.73 -22.15
N LEU A 645 12.17 -25.01 -22.27
CA LEU A 645 12.12 -25.93 -21.12
C LEU A 645 13.50 -26.25 -20.53
N LEU A 646 14.54 -26.33 -21.35
CA LEU A 646 15.89 -26.67 -20.89
C LEU A 646 16.72 -25.45 -20.48
N SER A 647 16.39 -24.26 -21.00
CA SER A 647 17.18 -23.04 -20.81
C SER A 647 16.50 -21.97 -19.94
N LEU A 648 15.17 -22.03 -19.73
CA LEU A 648 14.42 -21.04 -18.95
C LEU A 648 13.70 -21.66 -17.76
N ALA A 649 12.68 -22.50 -18.01
CA ALA A 649 11.88 -23.12 -16.96
C ALA A 649 11.31 -24.46 -17.43
N PRO A 650 11.70 -25.60 -16.84
CA PRO A 650 11.22 -26.92 -17.25
C PRO A 650 9.78 -27.21 -16.81
N ASN A 651 9.29 -26.50 -15.78
CA ASN A 651 7.93 -26.61 -15.24
C ASN A 651 7.61 -25.33 -14.44
N ASP A 652 6.38 -25.20 -13.95
CA ASP A 652 5.88 -23.99 -13.29
C ASP A 652 6.44 -23.72 -11.87
N TYR A 653 7.21 -24.66 -11.30
CA TYR A 653 7.71 -24.58 -9.93
C TYR A 653 9.23 -24.65 -9.79
N MET A 654 9.97 -24.78 -10.89
CA MET A 654 11.45 -24.78 -10.90
C MET A 654 11.99 -23.93 -12.05
N THR A 655 13.08 -23.22 -11.78
CA THR A 655 13.94 -22.63 -12.81
C THR A 655 14.78 -23.70 -13.51
N ALA A 656 15.33 -23.39 -14.70
CA ALA A 656 16.26 -24.30 -15.38
C ALA A 656 17.49 -24.64 -14.52
N GLN A 657 18.02 -23.68 -13.76
CA GLN A 657 19.15 -23.92 -12.85
C GLN A 657 18.80 -24.95 -11.77
N GLU A 658 17.69 -24.77 -11.04
CA GLU A 658 17.25 -25.71 -10.00
C GLU A 658 17.01 -27.12 -10.55
N PHE A 659 16.54 -27.22 -11.79
CA PHE A 659 16.33 -28.51 -12.46
C PHE A 659 17.64 -29.22 -12.80
N TRP A 660 18.64 -28.49 -13.32
CA TRP A 660 19.96 -29.05 -13.60
C TRP A 660 20.72 -29.39 -12.31
N GLU A 661 20.57 -28.59 -11.25
CA GLU A 661 21.08 -28.90 -9.91
C GLU A 661 20.48 -30.21 -9.37
N LEU A 662 19.15 -30.32 -9.40
CA LEU A 662 18.44 -31.53 -8.95
C LEU A 662 18.84 -32.76 -9.76
N LEU A 663 19.00 -32.61 -11.08
CA LEU A 663 19.50 -33.68 -11.93
C LEU A 663 20.88 -34.15 -11.47
N MET A 664 21.80 -33.21 -11.19
CA MET A 664 23.14 -33.55 -10.73
C MET A 664 23.15 -34.18 -9.33
N VAL A 665 22.30 -33.71 -8.42
CA VAL A 665 22.11 -34.34 -7.11
C VAL A 665 21.67 -35.80 -7.27
N CYS A 666 20.69 -36.07 -8.15
CA CYS A 666 20.24 -37.42 -8.45
C CYS A 666 21.34 -38.29 -9.09
N LEU A 667 22.12 -37.74 -10.02
CA LEU A 667 23.24 -38.47 -10.61
C LEU A 667 24.34 -38.79 -9.59
N CYS A 668 24.72 -37.86 -8.73
CA CYS A 668 25.73 -38.08 -7.70
C CYS A 668 25.29 -39.11 -6.64
N LEU A 669 24.01 -39.14 -6.29
CA LEU A 669 23.49 -39.98 -5.21
C LEU A 669 22.92 -41.32 -5.66
N ARG A 670 22.42 -41.40 -6.90
CA ARG A 670 21.67 -42.56 -7.43
C ARG A 670 22.14 -43.03 -8.80
N GLY A 671 23.01 -42.28 -9.47
CA GLY A 671 23.52 -42.59 -10.81
C GLY A 671 22.52 -42.38 -11.94
N ASN A 672 21.27 -42.01 -11.65
CA ASN A 672 20.21 -41.82 -12.64
C ASN A 672 19.29 -40.65 -12.26
N PHE A 673 18.73 -40.01 -13.27
CA PHE A 673 17.68 -39.00 -13.15
C PHE A 673 16.57 -39.30 -14.14
N TYR A 674 15.32 -39.09 -13.73
CA TYR A 674 14.15 -39.28 -14.58
C TYR A 674 13.27 -38.05 -14.51
N ALA A 675 12.71 -37.63 -15.65
CA ALA A 675 11.70 -36.59 -15.71
C ALA A 675 10.55 -37.03 -16.62
N TYR A 676 9.32 -36.91 -16.13
CA TYR A 676 8.11 -37.15 -16.89
C TYR A 676 7.86 -36.01 -17.88
N LYS A 677 7.63 -36.38 -19.15
CA LYS A 677 7.29 -35.43 -20.21
C LYS A 677 5.79 -35.24 -20.26
N VAL A 678 5.34 -34.03 -19.99
CA VAL A 678 3.93 -33.66 -20.18
C VAL A 678 3.75 -33.19 -21.62
N TYR A 679 2.78 -33.76 -22.31
CA TYR A 679 2.46 -33.41 -23.70
C TYR A 679 1.16 -32.62 -23.77
N ALA A 680 1.16 -31.53 -24.53
CA ALA A 680 -0.05 -30.82 -24.93
C ALA A 680 0.02 -30.49 -26.43
N PHE A 681 -1.06 -30.75 -27.16
CA PHE A 681 -1.15 -30.56 -28.62
C PHE A 681 0.00 -31.21 -29.42
N GLY A 682 0.49 -32.36 -28.96
CA GLY A 682 1.57 -33.11 -29.63
C GLY A 682 2.99 -32.62 -29.33
N GLU A 683 3.15 -31.58 -28.51
CA GLU A 683 4.45 -31.04 -28.11
C GLU A 683 4.70 -31.26 -26.61
N VAL A 684 5.97 -31.39 -26.23
CA VAL A 684 6.35 -31.42 -24.80
C VAL A 684 6.23 -30.00 -24.26
N VAL A 685 5.42 -29.84 -23.21
CA VAL A 685 5.19 -28.55 -22.56
C VAL A 685 5.80 -28.45 -21.17
N GLU A 686 6.10 -29.58 -20.52
CA GLU A 686 6.77 -29.59 -19.21
C GLU A 686 7.63 -30.85 -19.02
N LEU A 687 8.63 -30.71 -18.15
CA LEU A 687 9.46 -31.78 -17.61
C LEU A 687 9.31 -31.81 -16.08
N LEU A 688 8.70 -32.88 -15.58
CA LEU A 688 8.45 -33.07 -14.14
C LEU A 688 9.45 -34.10 -13.58
N PRO A 689 10.44 -33.70 -12.77
CA PRO A 689 11.35 -34.63 -12.10
C PRO A 689 10.61 -35.73 -11.34
N LEU A 690 11.14 -36.95 -11.42
CA LEU A 690 10.66 -38.12 -10.70
C LEU A 690 11.72 -38.57 -9.70
N ASP A 691 11.28 -39.04 -8.53
CA ASP A 691 12.17 -39.74 -7.61
C ASP A 691 12.72 -41.01 -8.31
N PRO A 692 14.05 -41.14 -8.49
CA PRO A 692 14.64 -42.34 -9.08
C PRO A 692 14.26 -43.64 -8.38
N SER A 693 13.96 -43.61 -7.07
CA SER A 693 13.52 -44.81 -6.34
C SER A 693 12.15 -45.32 -6.79
N SER A 694 11.34 -44.44 -7.38
CA SER A 694 10.01 -44.77 -7.88
C SER A 694 10.01 -45.31 -9.30
N VAL A 695 11.17 -45.46 -9.95
CA VAL A 695 11.28 -45.86 -11.37
C VAL A 695 12.09 -47.15 -11.51
N THR A 696 11.51 -48.16 -12.18
CA THR A 696 12.17 -49.42 -12.49
C THR A 696 12.35 -49.58 -14.01
N PRO A 697 13.59 -49.62 -14.53
CA PRO A 697 13.84 -49.95 -15.92
C PRO A 697 13.61 -51.45 -16.16
N LYS A 698 12.89 -51.80 -17.23
CA LYS A 698 12.66 -53.17 -17.69
C LYS A 698 13.02 -53.28 -19.16
N LEU A 699 13.80 -54.29 -19.51
CA LEU A 699 14.11 -54.61 -20.89
C LEU A 699 12.95 -55.42 -21.47
N LYS A 700 12.40 -54.98 -22.61
CA LYS A 700 11.39 -55.73 -23.36
C LYS A 700 12.06 -56.82 -24.21
N ASP A 701 11.24 -57.74 -24.71
CA ASP A 701 11.69 -58.85 -25.56
C ASP A 701 12.29 -58.39 -26.89
N ASP A 702 12.00 -57.16 -27.32
CA ASP A 702 12.58 -56.50 -28.50
C ASP A 702 13.87 -55.71 -28.18
N TRP A 703 14.43 -55.88 -26.97
CA TRP A 703 15.60 -55.18 -26.45
C TRP A 703 15.43 -53.67 -26.26
N THR A 704 14.20 -53.14 -26.34
CA THR A 704 13.91 -51.76 -25.94
C THR A 704 13.73 -51.64 -24.43
N VAL A 705 14.16 -50.53 -23.84
CA VAL A 705 14.02 -50.29 -22.40
C VAL A 705 12.72 -49.55 -22.12
N GLU A 706 11.90 -50.10 -21.23
CA GLU A 706 10.71 -49.48 -20.64
C GLU A 706 11.01 -49.00 -19.22
N TYR A 707 10.38 -47.93 -18.76
CA TYR A 707 10.58 -47.39 -17.41
C TYR A 707 9.25 -47.34 -16.67
N GLN A 708 9.06 -48.22 -15.68
CA GLN A 708 7.81 -48.32 -14.93
C GLN A 708 7.88 -47.49 -13.66
N LYS A 709 6.86 -46.67 -13.39
CA LYS A 709 6.77 -45.86 -12.16
C LYS A 709 5.85 -46.52 -11.13
N SER A 710 6.33 -46.68 -9.91
CA SER A 710 5.55 -47.11 -8.74
C SER A 710 4.73 -45.93 -8.20
N MET A 711 3.41 -46.08 -8.06
CA MET A 711 2.55 -45.13 -7.33
C MET A 711 1.75 -45.87 -6.26
N VAL A 712 1.47 -45.21 -5.14
CA VAL A 712 0.85 -45.79 -3.93
C VAL A 712 -0.59 -46.28 -4.15
N LEU A 713 -1.19 -46.10 -5.33
CA LEU A 713 -2.59 -46.50 -5.60
C LEU A 713 -2.91 -47.09 -6.99
N ASN A 714 -1.94 -47.37 -7.87
CA ASN A 714 -2.09 -48.23 -9.09
C ASN A 714 -0.82 -48.20 -9.96
N TYR A 715 -0.56 -49.27 -10.73
CA TYR A 715 0.54 -49.33 -11.71
C TYR A 715 0.15 -48.62 -13.03
N LEU A 716 0.82 -47.51 -13.36
CA LEU A 716 0.72 -46.85 -14.68
C LEU A 716 1.92 -47.25 -15.55
N ARG A 717 1.68 -47.86 -16.72
CA ARG A 717 2.70 -48.14 -17.74
C ARG A 717 3.08 -46.84 -18.45
N MET A 718 4.36 -46.51 -18.49
CA MET A 718 4.87 -45.33 -19.21
C MET A 718 6.18 -45.67 -19.94
N VAL A 719 6.41 -45.06 -21.09
CA VAL A 719 7.68 -45.15 -21.82
C VAL A 719 8.35 -43.78 -21.73
N LEU A 720 9.48 -43.71 -21.02
CA LEU A 720 10.30 -42.52 -20.84
C LEU A 720 11.56 -42.61 -21.72
N LEU A 721 11.97 -41.50 -22.32
CA LEU A 721 13.30 -41.41 -22.94
C LEU A 721 13.83 -39.99 -22.82
N LEU A 722 14.66 -39.77 -21.80
CA LEU A 722 15.75 -38.81 -21.88
C LEU A 722 16.98 -39.51 -21.30
N GLN A 723 17.74 -40.18 -22.17
CA GLN A 723 18.98 -40.85 -21.80
C GLN A 723 20.10 -39.82 -21.97
N VAL A 724 20.57 -39.23 -20.87
CA VAL A 724 21.79 -38.40 -20.88
C VAL A 724 22.97 -39.34 -20.62
N PHE A 725 23.66 -39.77 -21.68
CA PHE A 725 24.92 -40.49 -21.55
C PHE A 725 26.03 -39.53 -21.10
N TRP A 726 26.39 -39.55 -19.82
CA TRP A 726 27.76 -39.21 -19.41
C TRP A 726 28.55 -40.51 -19.26
N LYS A 727 29.17 -40.94 -20.36
CA LYS A 727 30.21 -41.97 -20.29
C LYS A 727 31.46 -41.27 -19.75
N LEU A 728 31.69 -41.32 -18.44
CA LEU A 728 33.00 -41.04 -17.88
C LEU A 728 33.95 -42.12 -18.41
N LYS A 729 34.64 -41.81 -19.51
CA LYS A 729 35.86 -42.54 -19.87
C LYS A 729 36.93 -42.08 -18.88
N ASN A 730 37.43 -43.06 -18.14
CA ASN A 730 38.56 -43.04 -17.19
C ASN A 730 38.16 -42.71 -15.73
N LEU A 731 37.92 -43.78 -14.97
CA LEU A 731 38.74 -44.15 -13.82
C LEU A 731 39.01 -45.66 -13.90
#